data_AF-A0AAU3QGH7-F1
#
_entry.id   AF-A0AAU3QGH7-F1
#
_cell.length_a   1.000
_cell.length_b   1.000
_cell.length_c   1.000
_cell.angle_alpha   90.00
_cell.angle_beta   90.00
_cell.angle_gamma   90.00
#
_symmetry.space_group_name_H-M   'P 1'
#
loop_
_entity.id
_entity.type
_entity.pdbx_description
1 polymer ?
#
loop_
_entity_poly.entity_id
_entity_poly.type
_entity_poly.pdbx_seq_one_letter_code
_entity_poly.pdbx_strand_id
1 'polypeptide(L)'
;MPVKVSVVIPVYNPGKYIDPCIDSLLRQTLPAGEFEVLFVNDGSTDDTRERLEKLAGEHPHFRVITIPNSGWPGKPRNIGVDEAKGEYVQFVDQDDYLASGALQRLYDMGHRNGSDIVIGKVASNFRGVPHGVFKKNREKCTLHDAPLYDSLTPHKMFRTEFLRENGIAYPEGKRRLEDQLYMMQAYFPAKVVSILGNYTCYYYSRRDDGQNAGSAKIVPSGYYGNLREVLDVVVDNTEPGEFRDMLLRRFYRVEMLGRLSEPAVLKYAPEYLDEMCDAVQGLATDFMDDGVHDGLGPVLRLRSTLLRNNDRQGLVRISRFAASVKAAARLEGFAWRPDGRIDLTISGRLVHGEDQKPLTLLRRDGRYFLHPDITEGLLPDGELLDVTDDMAGFSAELSLRNRETAVEWSCPASFTARVEELGDDVCEVVLHGSGQIGSEAVKGRGRVSRGFWDVWVPLRGLGLVRKARLGADRAPEVDAACLPASLGSPARSVIPYFTDPHGNITLDVARRAKKLAEYLEGRPLQRSPGGSELRLDLFTTDGTGTSPTTLVLSPADGAGGSSHQLRTTLRPTDGRAHLTVPDRAPDVPAGTWKLAVRLDGDKNPAFHLCDVTVAKNGRITLPASLPAIDAGIMLGITSRRRKAKLRRALRAVGGPIVRRLPAKSRKRARRLAARFTG
;
A
#
# COMPACT_ATOMS: atom_id res chain seq x y z
N MET A 1 20.48 0.33 -30.37
CA MET A 1 20.23 -0.82 -29.47
C MET A 1 18.85 -1.37 -29.81
N PRO A 2 18.57 -2.67 -29.63
CA PRO A 2 17.22 -3.19 -29.85
C PRO A 2 16.24 -2.52 -28.88
N VAL A 3 15.02 -2.26 -29.34
CA VAL A 3 13.94 -1.74 -28.49
C VAL A 3 13.50 -2.87 -27.56
N LYS A 4 13.55 -2.63 -26.26
CA LYS A 4 13.16 -3.61 -25.23
C LYS A 4 11.66 -3.57 -24.95
N VAL A 5 11.09 -2.36 -24.90
CA VAL A 5 9.68 -2.16 -24.56
C VAL A 5 9.04 -1.16 -25.53
N SER A 6 7.86 -1.50 -26.06
CA SER A 6 6.94 -0.55 -26.70
C SER A 6 5.79 -0.24 -25.75
N VAL A 7 5.67 1.02 -25.33
CA VAL A 7 4.54 1.47 -24.52
C VAL A 7 3.40 1.87 -25.47
N VAL A 8 2.25 1.21 -25.37
CA VAL A 8 1.08 1.48 -26.23
C VAL A 8 0.04 2.25 -25.45
N ILE A 9 -0.35 3.42 -25.97
CA ILE A 9 -1.27 4.35 -25.31
C ILE A 9 -2.42 4.66 -26.26
N PRO A 10 -3.64 4.15 -26.01
CA PRO A 10 -4.83 4.59 -26.74
C PRO A 10 -5.21 6.01 -26.29
N VAL A 11 -5.38 6.93 -27.25
CA VAL A 11 -5.62 8.34 -26.96
C VAL A 11 -6.90 8.84 -27.64
N TYR A 12 -7.81 9.43 -26.87
CA TYR A 12 -9.00 10.13 -27.37
C TYR A 12 -9.42 11.25 -26.42
N ASN A 13 -9.30 12.50 -26.88
CA ASN A 13 -9.68 13.72 -26.16
C ASN A 13 -9.28 13.78 -24.66
N PRO A 14 -8.01 13.50 -24.29
CA PRO A 14 -7.57 13.53 -22.90
C PRO A 14 -7.46 14.92 -22.29
N GLY A 15 -7.38 16.00 -23.07
CA GLY A 15 -7.10 17.35 -22.55
C GLY A 15 -5.91 17.38 -21.58
N LYS A 16 -6.13 17.85 -20.34
CA LYS A 16 -5.09 17.96 -19.29
C LYS A 16 -4.67 16.61 -18.67
N TYR A 17 -5.45 15.54 -18.85
CA TYR A 17 -5.24 14.28 -18.11
C TYR A 17 -4.10 13.43 -18.66
N ILE A 18 -3.61 13.72 -19.87
CA ILE A 18 -2.45 13.03 -20.46
C ILE A 18 -1.11 13.51 -19.89
N ASP A 19 -1.08 14.69 -19.26
CA ASP A 19 0.18 15.29 -18.79
C ASP A 19 0.90 14.39 -17.77
N PRO A 20 0.24 13.84 -16.71
CA PRO A 20 0.89 12.91 -15.79
C PRO A 20 1.41 11.63 -16.47
N CYS A 21 0.73 11.16 -17.53
CA CYS A 21 1.14 10.01 -18.31
C CYS A 21 2.47 10.29 -19.01
N ILE A 22 2.53 11.37 -19.81
CA ILE A 22 3.73 11.83 -20.53
C ILE A 22 4.90 12.04 -19.56
N ASP A 23 4.65 12.78 -18.48
CA ASP A 23 5.61 13.07 -17.41
C ASP A 23 6.23 11.79 -16.82
N SER A 24 5.41 10.74 -16.67
CA SER A 24 5.87 9.47 -16.13
C SER A 24 6.76 8.68 -17.08
N LEU A 25 6.56 8.82 -18.38
CA LEU A 25 7.35 8.17 -19.43
C LEU A 25 8.71 8.86 -19.58
N LEU A 26 8.75 10.18 -19.49
CA LEU A 26 9.99 10.97 -19.50
C LEU A 26 10.89 10.68 -18.28
N ARG A 27 10.30 10.28 -17.15
CA ARG A 27 11.03 9.96 -15.90
C ARG A 27 11.46 8.50 -15.79
N GLN A 28 11.29 7.68 -16.83
CA GLN A 28 11.65 6.27 -16.76
C GLN A 28 13.15 6.07 -16.55
N THR A 29 13.52 5.07 -15.75
CA THR A 29 14.92 4.67 -15.53
C THR A 29 15.45 3.78 -16.64
N LEU A 30 14.57 3.17 -17.44
CA LEU A 30 14.94 2.48 -18.67
C LEU A 30 15.45 3.54 -19.66
N PRO A 31 16.65 3.41 -20.26
CA PRO A 31 17.18 4.43 -21.15
C PRO A 31 16.25 4.73 -22.33
N ALA A 32 16.10 6.01 -22.69
CA ALA A 32 15.21 6.45 -23.77
C ALA A 32 15.47 5.77 -25.13
N GLY A 33 16.71 5.34 -25.40
CA GLY A 33 17.06 4.59 -26.61
C GLY A 33 16.72 3.09 -26.57
N GLU A 34 16.15 2.60 -25.48
CA GLU A 34 15.79 1.18 -25.27
C GLU A 34 14.27 0.96 -25.16
N PHE A 35 13.45 2.01 -25.23
CA PHE A 35 12.00 1.86 -25.32
C PHE A 35 11.42 2.86 -26.33
N GLU A 36 10.22 2.57 -26.82
CA GLU A 36 9.43 3.52 -27.60
C GLU A 36 8.06 3.74 -26.95
N VAL A 37 7.44 4.88 -27.25
CA VAL A 37 6.06 5.19 -26.85
C VAL A 37 5.23 5.41 -28.11
N LEU A 38 4.16 4.63 -28.25
CA LEU A 38 3.21 4.68 -29.34
C LEU A 38 1.92 5.31 -28.83
N PHE A 39 1.75 6.60 -29.09
CA PHE A 39 0.47 7.26 -28.90
C PHE A 39 -0.43 6.97 -30.10
N VAL A 40 -1.43 6.11 -29.91
CA VAL A 40 -2.40 5.78 -30.95
C VAL A 40 -3.63 6.67 -30.76
N ASN A 41 -3.63 7.80 -31.46
CA ASN A 41 -4.68 8.81 -31.44
C ASN A 41 -5.90 8.33 -32.23
N ASP A 42 -6.97 8.01 -31.51
CA ASP A 42 -8.24 7.48 -32.00
C ASP A 42 -9.18 8.59 -32.49
N GLY A 43 -8.66 9.45 -33.37
CA GLY A 43 -9.45 10.53 -33.98
C GLY A 43 -9.89 11.62 -33.00
N SER A 44 -9.00 12.05 -32.09
CA SER A 44 -9.27 13.19 -31.19
C SER A 44 -9.65 14.45 -31.98
N THR A 45 -10.57 15.22 -31.42
CA THR A 45 -11.14 16.45 -31.98
C THR A 45 -10.67 17.71 -31.27
N ASP A 46 -9.89 17.56 -30.19
CA ASP A 46 -9.23 18.65 -29.48
C ASP A 46 -7.78 18.86 -29.98
N ASP A 47 -6.97 19.62 -29.24
CA ASP A 47 -5.57 19.93 -29.58
C ASP A 47 -4.60 18.77 -29.32
N THR A 48 -5.10 17.59 -28.92
CA THR A 48 -4.27 16.45 -28.52
C THR A 48 -3.32 16.00 -29.61
N ARG A 49 -3.80 15.95 -30.88
CA ARG A 49 -2.96 15.52 -32.01
C ARG A 49 -1.74 16.43 -32.15
N GLU A 50 -1.95 17.74 -32.22
CA GLU A 50 -0.90 18.74 -32.41
C GLU A 50 0.11 18.71 -31.25
N ARG A 51 -0.40 18.58 -30.02
CA ARG A 51 0.44 18.46 -28.81
C ARG A 51 1.33 17.23 -28.83
N LEU A 52 0.79 16.08 -29.23
CA LEU A 52 1.55 14.83 -29.29
C LEU A 52 2.55 14.83 -30.45
N GLU A 53 2.19 15.37 -31.61
CA GLU A 53 3.11 15.50 -32.77
C GLU A 53 4.30 16.40 -32.42
N LYS A 54 4.06 17.53 -31.73
CA LYS A 54 5.13 18.39 -31.22
C LYS A 54 6.04 17.64 -30.24
N LEU A 55 5.46 16.93 -29.28
CA LEU A 55 6.19 16.15 -28.29
C LEU A 55 7.06 15.05 -28.94
N ALA A 56 6.55 14.37 -29.96
CA ALA A 56 7.31 13.38 -30.73
C ALA A 56 8.48 14.01 -31.52
N GLY A 57 8.34 15.27 -31.95
CA GLY A 57 9.45 16.04 -32.53
C GLY A 57 10.58 16.35 -31.54
N GLU A 58 10.25 16.49 -30.25
CA GLU A 58 11.22 16.75 -29.17
C GLU A 58 11.85 15.46 -28.61
N HIS A 59 11.15 14.33 -28.73
CA HIS A 59 11.54 13.05 -28.16
C HIS A 59 11.54 11.93 -29.22
N PRO A 60 12.70 11.55 -29.80
CA PRO A 60 12.77 10.60 -30.92
C PRO A 60 12.25 9.18 -30.66
N HIS A 61 12.02 8.83 -29.40
CA HIS A 61 11.48 7.55 -28.96
C HIS A 61 9.95 7.59 -28.81
N PHE A 62 9.30 8.73 -29.05
CA PHE A 62 7.86 8.88 -29.08
C PHE A 62 7.36 8.92 -30.52
N ARG A 63 6.26 8.23 -30.79
CA ARG A 63 5.61 8.15 -32.11
C ARG A 63 4.12 8.39 -31.93
N VAL A 64 3.52 9.09 -32.89
CA VAL A 64 2.07 9.31 -32.95
C VAL A 64 1.52 8.58 -34.17
N ILE A 65 0.50 7.77 -33.95
CA ILE A 65 -0.25 7.07 -35.00
C ILE A 65 -1.68 7.59 -34.91
N THR A 66 -2.17 8.27 -35.95
CA THR A 66 -3.55 8.79 -35.95
C THR A 66 -4.43 7.93 -36.82
N ILE A 67 -5.59 7.54 -36.29
CA ILE A 67 -6.60 6.74 -36.97
C ILE A 67 -7.97 7.44 -36.92
N PRO A 68 -8.91 7.09 -37.81
CA PRO A 68 -10.32 7.48 -37.63
C PRO A 68 -10.88 6.91 -36.32
N ASN A 69 -11.69 7.70 -35.62
CA ASN A 69 -12.25 7.33 -34.32
C ASN A 69 -13.01 6.00 -34.39
N SER A 70 -12.51 5.02 -33.64
CA SER A 70 -13.04 3.67 -33.53
C SER A 70 -14.13 3.51 -32.47
N GLY A 71 -14.25 4.51 -31.58
CA GLY A 71 -15.22 4.58 -30.50
C GLY A 71 -14.84 3.82 -29.23
N TRP A 72 -13.69 3.12 -29.19
CA TRP A 72 -13.26 2.33 -28.03
C TRP A 72 -11.74 2.03 -28.05
N PRO A 73 -11.05 1.84 -26.91
CA PRO A 73 -9.59 1.62 -26.88
C PRO A 73 -9.08 0.32 -27.52
N GLY A 74 -9.95 -0.62 -27.89
CA GLY A 74 -9.54 -1.93 -28.44
C GLY A 74 -8.73 -1.81 -29.74
N LYS A 75 -9.28 -1.12 -30.74
CA LYS A 75 -8.63 -0.94 -32.04
C LYS A 75 -7.31 -0.16 -31.95
N PRO A 76 -7.22 0.97 -31.23
CA PRO A 76 -5.93 1.65 -31.01
C PRO A 76 -4.88 0.75 -30.35
N ARG A 77 -5.26 -0.11 -29.39
CA ARG A 77 -4.35 -1.06 -28.75
C ARG A 77 -3.84 -2.11 -29.74
N ASN A 78 -4.70 -2.67 -30.58
CA ASN A 78 -4.31 -3.64 -31.62
C ASN A 78 -3.27 -3.03 -32.57
N ILE A 79 -3.56 -1.83 -33.11
CA ILE A 79 -2.64 -1.12 -34.00
C ILE A 79 -1.30 -0.84 -33.30
N GLY A 80 -1.34 -0.47 -32.02
CA GLY A 80 -0.12 -0.29 -31.24
C GLY A 80 0.72 -1.57 -31.08
N VAL A 81 0.08 -2.74 -30.94
CA VAL A 81 0.78 -4.04 -30.91
C VAL A 81 1.39 -4.37 -32.27
N ASP A 82 0.68 -4.10 -33.36
CA ASP A 82 1.19 -4.35 -34.72
C ASP A 82 2.41 -3.47 -35.02
N GLU A 83 2.39 -2.22 -34.59
CA GLU A 83 3.44 -1.23 -34.80
C GLU A 83 4.62 -1.32 -33.80
N ALA A 84 4.48 -2.16 -32.76
CA ALA A 84 5.49 -2.33 -31.72
C ALA A 84 6.76 -3.01 -32.24
N LYS A 85 7.91 -2.39 -31.92
CA LYS A 85 9.26 -2.90 -32.21
C LYS A 85 9.94 -3.49 -30.97
N GLY A 86 9.36 -3.30 -29.79
CA GLY A 86 9.85 -3.80 -28.52
C GLY A 86 9.71 -5.31 -28.40
N GLU A 87 10.66 -5.95 -27.72
CA GLU A 87 10.54 -7.35 -27.27
C GLU A 87 9.26 -7.57 -26.44
N TYR A 88 8.86 -6.54 -25.68
CA TYR A 88 7.64 -6.49 -24.90
C TYR A 88 6.76 -5.28 -25.24
N VAL A 89 5.45 -5.43 -25.13
CA VAL A 89 4.45 -4.35 -25.14
C VAL A 89 3.97 -4.07 -23.72
N GLN A 90 3.88 -2.80 -23.32
CA GLN A 90 3.24 -2.36 -22.08
C GLN A 90 2.05 -1.44 -22.41
N PHE A 91 0.84 -1.83 -22.00
CA PHE A 91 -0.33 -0.94 -22.17
C PHE A 91 -0.42 0.09 -21.05
N VAL A 92 -0.71 1.34 -21.40
CA VAL A 92 -0.98 2.43 -20.46
C VAL A 92 -2.15 3.26 -20.99
N ASP A 93 -3.15 3.54 -20.15
CA ASP A 93 -4.25 4.41 -20.53
C ASP A 93 -3.81 5.89 -20.42
N GLN A 94 -4.37 6.74 -21.29
CA GLN A 94 -4.03 8.16 -21.39
C GLN A 94 -4.21 8.98 -20.09
N ASP A 95 -5.05 8.53 -19.17
CA ASP A 95 -5.35 9.20 -17.89
C ASP A 95 -4.66 8.54 -16.68
N ASP A 96 -3.76 7.59 -16.92
CA ASP A 96 -2.99 6.89 -15.90
C ASP A 96 -1.50 7.22 -15.98
N TYR A 97 -0.68 6.68 -15.08
CA TYR A 97 0.77 6.88 -15.13
C TYR A 97 1.58 5.74 -14.53
N LEU A 98 2.85 5.65 -14.92
CA LEU A 98 3.80 4.65 -14.44
C LEU A 98 4.69 5.19 -13.31
N ALA A 99 5.17 4.29 -12.46
CA ALA A 99 6.30 4.60 -11.58
C ALA A 99 7.58 4.75 -12.43
N SER A 100 8.53 5.60 -12.02
CA SER A 100 9.77 5.85 -12.77
C SER A 100 10.63 4.60 -13.02
N GLY A 101 10.56 3.60 -12.15
CA GLY A 101 11.30 2.33 -12.32
C GLY A 101 10.47 1.22 -12.95
N ALA A 102 9.25 1.48 -13.42
CA ALA A 102 8.32 0.44 -13.84
C ALA A 102 8.83 -0.33 -15.06
N LEU A 103 9.15 0.35 -16.16
CA LEU A 103 9.52 -0.30 -17.42
C LEU A 103 10.77 -1.18 -17.25
N GLN A 104 11.82 -0.65 -16.62
CA GLN A 104 13.05 -1.40 -16.37
C GLN A 104 12.78 -2.67 -15.54
N ARG A 105 12.04 -2.55 -14.43
CA ARG A 105 11.81 -3.68 -13.52
C ARG A 105 10.93 -4.77 -14.11
N LEU A 106 9.92 -4.37 -14.88
CA LEU A 106 9.04 -5.29 -15.58
C LEU A 106 9.82 -6.02 -16.69
N TYR A 107 10.58 -5.29 -17.51
CA TYR A 107 11.44 -5.87 -18.54
C TYR A 107 12.47 -6.83 -17.95
N ASP A 108 13.22 -6.41 -16.94
CA ASP A 108 14.23 -7.26 -16.27
C ASP A 108 13.62 -8.55 -15.70
N MET A 109 12.33 -8.55 -15.37
CA MET A 109 11.61 -9.73 -14.89
C MET A 109 11.09 -10.60 -16.01
N GLY A 110 10.52 -10.01 -17.05
CA GLY A 110 10.09 -10.74 -18.25
C GLY A 110 11.27 -11.43 -18.91
N HIS A 111 12.30 -10.65 -19.27
CA HIS A 111 13.46 -11.13 -20.01
C HIS A 111 14.22 -12.23 -19.26
N ARG A 112 14.46 -12.08 -17.95
CA ARG A 112 15.19 -13.11 -17.16
C ARG A 112 14.44 -14.44 -17.04
N ASN A 113 13.10 -14.40 -17.11
CA ASN A 113 12.26 -15.57 -16.89
C ASN A 113 11.74 -16.18 -18.20
N GLY A 114 11.85 -15.46 -19.32
CA GLY A 114 11.17 -15.78 -20.57
C GLY A 114 9.65 -15.66 -20.42
N SER A 115 9.17 -14.64 -19.70
CA SER A 115 7.74 -14.52 -19.39
C SER A 115 6.96 -14.05 -20.61
N ASP A 116 5.82 -14.69 -20.86
CA ASP A 116 4.83 -14.25 -21.84
C ASP A 116 4.07 -13.02 -21.32
N ILE A 117 3.84 -12.97 -20.01
CA ILE A 117 3.14 -11.86 -19.34
C ILE A 117 3.88 -11.48 -18.04
N VAL A 118 4.06 -10.19 -17.80
CA VAL A 118 4.58 -9.64 -16.54
C VAL A 118 3.55 -8.69 -15.94
N ILE A 119 3.11 -9.02 -14.73
CA ILE A 119 2.10 -8.27 -13.97
C ILE A 119 2.81 -7.38 -12.96
N GLY A 120 2.69 -6.06 -13.13
CA GLY A 120 3.13 -5.07 -12.14
C GLY A 120 2.06 -4.76 -11.11
N LYS A 121 2.46 -4.53 -9.84
CA LYS A 121 1.53 -4.06 -8.81
C LYS A 121 0.92 -2.71 -9.19
N VAL A 122 -0.39 -2.59 -8.98
CA VAL A 122 -1.18 -1.38 -9.23
C VAL A 122 -1.54 -0.64 -7.95
N ALA A 123 -1.83 0.65 -8.07
CA ALA A 123 -2.49 1.46 -7.05
C ALA A 123 -3.68 2.23 -7.67
N SER A 124 -4.71 2.52 -6.87
CA SER A 124 -5.85 3.34 -7.30
C SER A 124 -6.46 4.10 -6.12
N ASN A 125 -6.83 5.36 -6.37
CA ASN A 125 -7.53 6.21 -5.40
C ASN A 125 -9.07 6.18 -5.56
N PHE A 126 -9.62 5.53 -6.59
CA PHE A 126 -11.05 5.56 -6.89
C PHE A 126 -11.71 4.20 -7.10
N ARG A 127 -10.91 3.17 -7.43
CA ARG A 127 -11.42 1.80 -7.62
C ARG A 127 -10.66 0.79 -6.77
N GLY A 128 -11.29 -0.36 -6.53
CA GLY A 128 -10.63 -1.50 -5.91
C GLY A 128 -9.50 -2.04 -6.79
N VAL A 129 -8.43 -2.54 -6.17
CA VAL A 129 -7.33 -3.23 -6.85
C VAL A 129 -7.12 -4.62 -6.24
N PRO A 130 -6.66 -5.62 -7.03
CA PRO A 130 -6.54 -6.99 -6.55
C PRO A 130 -5.29 -7.17 -5.68
N HIS A 131 -5.39 -6.80 -4.40
CA HIS A 131 -4.26 -6.86 -3.46
C HIS A 131 -3.69 -8.28 -3.28
N GLY A 132 -4.53 -9.32 -3.39
CA GLY A 132 -4.14 -10.72 -3.21
C GLY A 132 -3.06 -11.19 -4.20
N VAL A 133 -3.20 -10.80 -5.47
CA VAL A 133 -2.24 -11.10 -6.54
C VAL A 133 -0.84 -10.57 -6.19
N PHE A 134 -0.79 -9.36 -5.63
CA PHE A 134 0.44 -8.61 -5.35
C PHE A 134 1.03 -8.81 -3.94
N LYS A 135 0.59 -9.83 -3.18
CA LYS A 135 1.14 -10.08 -1.84
C LYS A 135 2.65 -10.39 -1.87
N LYS A 136 3.10 -11.11 -2.90
CA LYS A 136 4.50 -11.53 -3.11
C LYS A 136 4.87 -11.45 -4.59
N ASN A 137 6.18 -11.37 -4.86
CA ASN A 137 6.66 -11.64 -6.22
C ASN A 137 6.47 -13.12 -6.55
N ARG A 138 6.20 -13.41 -7.82
CA ARG A 138 6.23 -14.76 -8.38
C ARG A 138 7.06 -14.69 -9.65
N GLU A 139 8.19 -15.39 -9.69
CA GLU A 139 9.06 -15.39 -10.86
C GLU A 139 8.39 -16.09 -12.04
N LYS A 140 7.81 -17.27 -11.79
CA LYS A 140 7.05 -18.04 -12.79
C LYS A 140 5.79 -18.59 -12.14
N CYS A 141 4.65 -18.40 -12.78
CA CYS A 141 3.35 -18.96 -12.40
C CYS A 141 2.46 -19.05 -13.65
N THR A 142 1.30 -19.68 -13.49
CA THR A 142 0.24 -19.83 -14.48
C THR A 142 -1.11 -19.54 -13.84
N LEU A 143 -2.20 -19.73 -14.58
CA LEU A 143 -3.55 -19.60 -14.05
C LEU A 143 -3.89 -20.66 -12.98
N HIS A 144 -3.18 -21.81 -12.98
CA HIS A 144 -3.43 -22.92 -12.05
C HIS A 144 -2.83 -22.73 -10.65
N ASP A 145 -1.72 -22.00 -10.53
CA ASP A 145 -0.97 -21.88 -9.26
C ASP A 145 -0.89 -20.44 -8.72
N ALA A 146 -1.48 -19.48 -9.43
CA ALA A 146 -1.60 -18.10 -9.02
C ALA A 146 -2.99 -17.53 -9.36
N PRO A 147 -3.51 -16.59 -8.54
CA PRO A 147 -4.84 -16.01 -8.73
C PRO A 147 -4.85 -14.95 -9.85
N LEU A 148 -4.36 -15.28 -11.04
CA LEU A 148 -4.25 -14.34 -12.17
C LEU A 148 -5.62 -13.82 -12.62
N TYR A 149 -6.66 -14.65 -12.46
CA TYR A 149 -8.08 -14.32 -12.70
C TYR A 149 -8.60 -13.17 -11.84
N ASP A 150 -7.94 -12.80 -10.73
CA ASP A 150 -8.30 -11.59 -9.96
C ASP A 150 -7.75 -10.30 -10.59
N SER A 151 -6.85 -10.38 -11.59
CA SER A 151 -6.29 -9.24 -12.32
C SER A 151 -6.57 -9.34 -13.81
N LEU A 152 -7.74 -8.84 -14.24
CA LEU A 152 -8.20 -8.89 -15.63
C LEU A 152 -8.10 -7.55 -16.39
N THR A 153 -7.42 -6.54 -15.83
CA THR A 153 -7.12 -5.31 -16.58
C THR A 153 -5.87 -5.48 -17.44
N PRO A 154 -5.73 -4.80 -18.58
CA PRO A 154 -4.65 -5.08 -19.51
C PRO A 154 -3.35 -4.34 -19.21
N HIS A 155 -3.31 -3.52 -18.15
CA HIS A 155 -2.19 -2.66 -17.76
C HIS A 155 -0.98 -3.45 -17.25
N LYS A 156 -0.38 -4.22 -18.15
CA LYS A 156 0.66 -5.23 -17.93
C LYS A 156 1.64 -5.20 -19.09
N MET A 157 2.73 -5.94 -18.94
CA MET A 157 3.71 -6.12 -19.98
C MET A 157 3.55 -7.51 -20.61
N PHE A 158 3.53 -7.60 -21.93
CA PHE A 158 3.33 -8.83 -22.70
C PHE A 158 4.49 -9.01 -23.67
N ARG A 159 5.00 -10.23 -23.85
CA ARG A 159 5.97 -10.51 -24.90
C ARG A 159 5.29 -10.25 -26.24
N THR A 160 5.84 -9.37 -27.06
CA THR A 160 5.17 -8.90 -28.29
C THR A 160 4.89 -10.05 -29.24
N GLU A 161 5.85 -10.94 -29.40
CA GLU A 161 5.72 -12.13 -30.25
C GLU A 161 4.69 -13.12 -29.69
N PHE A 162 4.58 -13.29 -28.37
CA PHE A 162 3.54 -14.14 -27.75
C PHE A 162 2.13 -13.71 -28.17
N LEU A 163 1.86 -12.39 -28.17
CA LEU A 163 0.57 -11.87 -28.60
C LEU A 163 0.29 -12.19 -30.07
N ARG A 164 1.29 -11.99 -30.94
CA ARG A 164 1.18 -12.22 -32.39
C ARG A 164 1.03 -13.70 -32.75
N GLU A 165 1.84 -14.57 -32.14
CA GLU A 165 1.84 -16.03 -32.37
C GLU A 165 0.50 -16.67 -32.01
N ASN A 166 -0.18 -16.15 -30.98
CA ASN A 166 -1.44 -16.70 -30.47
C ASN A 166 -2.67 -15.92 -30.96
N GLY A 167 -2.51 -14.92 -31.84
CA GLY A 167 -3.62 -14.11 -32.35
C GLY A 167 -4.40 -13.37 -31.25
N ILE A 168 -3.73 -12.98 -30.16
CA ILE A 168 -4.36 -12.32 -29.01
C ILE A 168 -4.58 -10.84 -29.35
N ALA A 169 -5.82 -10.48 -29.64
CA ALA A 169 -6.22 -9.12 -30.02
C ALA A 169 -7.50 -8.70 -29.30
N TYR A 170 -7.70 -7.40 -29.12
CA TYR A 170 -8.95 -6.87 -28.60
C TYR A 170 -10.08 -7.04 -29.61
N PRO A 171 -11.30 -7.36 -29.17
CA PRO A 171 -12.48 -7.22 -30.03
C PRO A 171 -12.67 -5.73 -30.37
N GLU A 172 -12.84 -5.43 -31.66
CA GLU A 172 -13.06 -4.06 -32.11
C GLU A 172 -14.50 -3.58 -31.89
N GLY A 173 -14.67 -2.26 -31.81
CA GLY A 173 -15.94 -1.60 -31.53
C GLY A 173 -16.21 -1.38 -30.04
N LYS A 174 -17.37 -0.80 -29.73
CA LYS A 174 -17.77 -0.44 -28.37
C LYS A 174 -18.16 -1.69 -27.56
N ARG A 175 -17.15 -2.36 -27.00
CA ARG A 175 -17.29 -3.59 -26.23
C ARG A 175 -16.94 -3.34 -24.77
N ARG A 176 -17.89 -3.55 -23.85
CA ARG A 176 -17.58 -3.67 -22.42
C ARG A 176 -16.87 -4.99 -22.14
N LEU A 177 -16.00 -5.02 -21.13
CA LEU A 177 -15.27 -6.23 -20.70
C LEU A 177 -14.32 -6.79 -21.77
N GLU A 178 -13.97 -5.98 -22.76
CA GLU A 178 -12.97 -6.31 -23.78
C GLU A 178 -11.62 -6.63 -23.16
N ASP A 179 -11.31 -5.99 -22.02
CA ASP A 179 -10.11 -6.27 -21.25
C ASP A 179 -10.15 -7.65 -20.58
N GLN A 180 -11.29 -8.04 -20.02
CA GLN A 180 -11.44 -9.36 -19.40
C GLN A 180 -11.36 -10.47 -20.43
N LEU A 181 -11.99 -10.29 -21.60
CA LEU A 181 -11.88 -11.22 -22.72
C LEU A 181 -10.42 -11.37 -23.16
N TYR A 182 -9.76 -10.23 -23.44
CA TYR A 182 -8.35 -10.19 -23.84
C TYR A 182 -7.45 -10.89 -22.83
N MET A 183 -7.64 -10.63 -21.53
CA MET A 183 -6.82 -11.23 -20.49
C MET A 183 -7.06 -12.74 -20.33
N MET A 184 -8.29 -13.23 -20.45
CA MET A 184 -8.55 -14.66 -20.40
C MET A 184 -7.98 -15.38 -21.62
N GLN A 185 -8.15 -14.81 -22.82
CA GLN A 185 -7.52 -15.31 -24.05
C GLN A 185 -5.99 -15.31 -23.97
N ALA A 186 -5.38 -14.36 -23.24
CA ALA A 186 -3.95 -14.34 -23.01
C ALA A 186 -3.48 -15.33 -21.94
N TYR A 187 -4.25 -15.53 -20.86
CA TYR A 187 -3.80 -16.37 -19.75
C TYR A 187 -3.78 -17.87 -20.06
N PHE A 188 -4.72 -18.38 -20.86
CA PHE A 188 -4.77 -19.80 -21.19
C PHE A 188 -3.54 -20.29 -22.00
N PRO A 189 -3.09 -19.62 -23.07
CA PRO A 189 -1.89 -20.03 -23.81
C PRO A 189 -0.56 -19.60 -23.15
N ALA A 190 -0.58 -18.70 -22.16
CA ALA A 190 0.64 -18.24 -21.49
C ALA A 190 1.33 -19.37 -20.71
N LYS A 191 2.59 -19.64 -21.04
CA LYS A 191 3.39 -20.68 -20.37
C LYS A 191 4.07 -20.15 -19.12
N VAL A 192 4.49 -18.88 -19.15
CA VAL A 192 5.16 -18.24 -18.02
C VAL A 192 4.57 -16.86 -17.77
N VAL A 193 3.93 -16.70 -16.61
CA VAL A 193 3.53 -15.40 -16.07
C VAL A 193 4.43 -15.04 -14.90
N SER A 194 4.88 -13.78 -14.85
CA SER A 194 5.61 -13.20 -13.74
C SER A 194 4.77 -12.17 -13.00
N ILE A 195 4.91 -12.09 -11.68
CA ILE A 195 4.25 -11.07 -10.86
C ILE A 195 5.28 -10.28 -10.07
N LEU A 196 5.35 -8.98 -10.31
CA LEU A 196 6.14 -8.01 -9.55
C LEU A 196 5.24 -7.34 -8.50
N GLY A 197 5.07 -8.00 -7.35
CA GLY A 197 4.21 -7.55 -6.24
C GLY A 197 4.86 -6.59 -5.24
N ASN A 198 6.17 -6.37 -5.34
CA ASN A 198 6.95 -5.63 -4.35
C ASN A 198 7.24 -4.16 -4.71
N TYR A 199 6.83 -3.73 -5.89
CA TYR A 199 7.01 -2.37 -6.41
C TYR A 199 5.74 -1.97 -7.16
N THR A 200 5.09 -0.89 -6.75
CA THR A 200 3.94 -0.34 -7.49
C THR A 200 4.46 0.20 -8.82
N CYS A 201 3.99 -0.39 -9.92
CA CYS A 201 4.40 -0.07 -11.27
C CYS A 201 3.43 0.90 -11.95
N TYR A 202 2.14 0.78 -11.65
CA TYR A 202 1.07 1.43 -12.41
C TYR A 202 0.07 2.09 -11.46
N TYR A 203 -0.35 3.31 -11.80
CA TYR A 203 -1.28 4.11 -11.00
C TYR A 203 -2.51 4.45 -11.82
N TYR A 204 -3.67 3.97 -11.33
CA TYR A 204 -4.96 4.36 -11.87
C TYR A 204 -5.37 5.72 -11.32
N SER A 205 -5.64 6.69 -12.19
CA SER A 205 -6.03 8.04 -11.77
C SER A 205 -7.50 8.31 -12.02
N ARG A 206 -8.13 8.91 -11.01
CA ARG A 206 -9.49 9.44 -11.16
C ARG A 206 -9.44 10.73 -11.96
N ARG A 207 -10.29 10.84 -12.98
CA ARG A 207 -10.57 12.13 -13.60
C ARG A 207 -11.61 12.89 -12.78
N ASP A 208 -11.37 14.17 -12.52
CA ASP A 208 -12.32 15.05 -11.81
C ASP A 208 -13.56 15.36 -12.67
N ASP A 209 -13.51 15.16 -13.99
CA ASP A 209 -14.67 15.25 -14.90
C ASP A 209 -15.59 14.02 -14.90
N GLY A 210 -15.20 12.92 -14.24
CA GLY A 210 -15.97 11.68 -14.17
C GLY A 210 -16.00 10.85 -15.46
N GLN A 211 -15.24 11.21 -16.50
CA GLN A 211 -15.29 10.59 -17.83
C GLN A 211 -14.32 9.40 -18.00
N ASN A 212 -13.85 8.79 -16.91
CA ASN A 212 -13.13 7.52 -17.03
C ASN A 212 -14.05 6.48 -17.73
N ALA A 213 -13.54 5.74 -18.72
CA ALA A 213 -14.36 4.82 -19.54
C ALA A 213 -15.14 3.78 -18.71
N GLY A 214 -14.56 3.32 -17.59
CA GLY A 214 -15.18 2.37 -16.66
C GLY A 214 -16.37 2.93 -15.85
N SER A 215 -16.61 4.25 -15.86
CA SER A 215 -17.61 4.91 -15.01
C SER A 215 -19.00 5.02 -15.64
N ALA A 216 -19.14 4.80 -16.96
CA ALA A 216 -20.44 4.93 -17.62
C ALA A 216 -21.43 3.85 -17.18
N LYS A 217 -22.73 4.18 -17.18
CA LYS A 217 -23.82 3.28 -16.77
C LYS A 217 -23.77 1.97 -17.57
N ILE A 218 -24.05 0.86 -16.88
CA ILE A 218 -24.16 -0.46 -17.51
C ILE A 218 -25.51 -0.55 -18.21
N VAL A 219 -25.50 -1.05 -19.44
CA VAL A 219 -26.70 -1.51 -20.14
C VAL A 219 -26.69 -3.04 -19.99
N PRO A 220 -27.59 -3.65 -19.20
CA PRO A 220 -27.47 -5.05 -18.78
C PRO A 220 -27.33 -6.00 -19.97
N SER A 221 -28.17 -5.88 -20.99
CA SER A 221 -28.15 -6.73 -22.18
C SER A 221 -26.80 -6.76 -22.89
N GLY A 222 -26.23 -5.58 -23.19
CA GLY A 222 -24.92 -5.49 -23.86
C GLY A 222 -23.76 -5.93 -22.96
N TYR A 223 -23.82 -5.62 -21.65
CA TYR A 223 -22.75 -5.98 -20.72
C TYR A 223 -22.68 -7.49 -20.48
N TYR A 224 -23.82 -8.12 -20.20
CA TYR A 224 -23.90 -9.55 -19.92
C TYR A 224 -23.79 -10.40 -21.19
N GLY A 225 -24.16 -9.86 -22.35
CA GLY A 225 -23.80 -10.43 -23.65
C GLY A 225 -22.28 -10.52 -23.83
N ASN A 226 -21.54 -9.45 -23.52
CA ASN A 226 -20.08 -9.49 -23.58
C ASN A 226 -19.46 -10.36 -22.47
N LEU A 227 -20.07 -10.43 -21.27
CA LEU A 227 -19.60 -11.34 -20.23
C LEU A 227 -19.73 -12.81 -20.66
N ARG A 228 -20.79 -13.17 -21.40
CA ARG A 228 -20.93 -14.51 -21.99
C ARG A 228 -19.71 -14.90 -22.80
N GLU A 229 -19.25 -14.03 -23.70
CA GLU A 229 -18.05 -14.29 -24.53
C GLU A 229 -16.82 -14.60 -23.65
N VAL A 230 -16.68 -13.97 -22.49
CA VAL A 230 -15.60 -14.26 -21.53
C VAL A 230 -15.78 -15.63 -20.87
N LEU A 231 -17.02 -15.98 -20.50
CA LEU A 231 -17.34 -17.27 -19.88
C LEU A 231 -17.20 -18.43 -20.88
N ASP A 232 -17.55 -18.24 -22.14
CA ASP A 232 -17.33 -19.20 -23.22
C ASP A 232 -15.83 -19.52 -23.33
N VAL A 233 -14.95 -18.50 -23.35
CA VAL A 233 -13.49 -18.72 -23.33
C VAL A 233 -13.04 -19.54 -22.11
N VAL A 234 -13.64 -19.34 -20.94
CA VAL A 234 -13.33 -20.17 -19.76
C VAL A 234 -13.75 -21.62 -19.98
N VAL A 235 -14.96 -21.86 -20.46
CA VAL A 235 -15.50 -23.21 -20.68
C VAL A 235 -14.72 -23.94 -21.76
N ASP A 236 -14.42 -23.27 -22.87
CA ASP A 236 -13.70 -23.83 -24.03
C ASP A 236 -12.25 -24.22 -23.70
N ASN A 237 -11.64 -23.60 -22.69
CA ASN A 237 -10.24 -23.82 -22.30
C ASN A 237 -10.09 -24.60 -20.99
N THR A 238 -11.17 -25.16 -20.44
CA THR A 238 -11.12 -25.97 -19.23
C THR A 238 -11.97 -27.22 -19.39
N GLU A 239 -11.74 -28.23 -18.57
CA GLU A 239 -12.68 -29.36 -18.40
C GLU A 239 -13.59 -29.10 -17.19
N PRO A 240 -14.79 -29.71 -17.11
CA PRO A 240 -15.60 -29.66 -15.91
C PRO A 240 -14.82 -30.13 -14.68
N GLY A 241 -14.92 -29.38 -13.57
CA GLY A 241 -14.27 -29.70 -12.30
C GLY A 241 -13.77 -28.47 -11.55
N GLU A 242 -13.08 -28.72 -10.44
CA GLU A 242 -12.73 -27.69 -9.44
C GLU A 242 -12.05 -26.44 -10.02
N PHE A 243 -11.16 -26.62 -11.01
CA PHE A 243 -10.46 -25.50 -11.65
C PHE A 243 -11.40 -24.62 -12.47
N ARG A 244 -12.29 -25.20 -13.28
CA ARG A 244 -13.32 -24.45 -14.01
C ARG A 244 -14.24 -23.73 -13.04
N ASP A 245 -14.72 -24.44 -12.01
CA ASP A 245 -15.66 -23.89 -11.03
C ASP A 245 -15.03 -22.74 -10.25
N MET A 246 -13.73 -22.80 -9.96
CA MET A 246 -12.99 -21.70 -9.34
C MET A 246 -12.99 -20.45 -10.23
N LEU A 247 -12.74 -20.60 -11.54
CA LEU A 247 -12.75 -19.48 -12.49
C LEU A 247 -14.17 -18.90 -12.64
N LEU A 248 -15.18 -19.75 -12.85
CA LEU A 248 -16.57 -19.34 -12.98
C LEU A 248 -17.07 -18.64 -11.70
N ARG A 249 -16.75 -19.17 -10.51
CA ARG A 249 -17.07 -18.53 -9.22
C ARG A 249 -16.47 -17.14 -9.10
N ARG A 250 -15.29 -16.86 -9.69
CA ARG A 250 -14.75 -15.50 -9.70
C ARG A 250 -15.64 -14.56 -10.49
N PHE A 251 -16.06 -14.93 -11.70
CA PHE A 251 -16.94 -14.09 -12.52
C PHE A 251 -18.30 -13.92 -11.86
N TYR A 252 -18.83 -15.01 -11.29
CA TYR A 252 -20.09 -14.99 -10.57
C TYR A 252 -20.06 -14.05 -9.37
N ARG A 253 -18.97 -14.08 -8.58
CA ARG A 253 -18.77 -13.19 -7.44
C ARG A 253 -18.63 -11.72 -7.84
N VAL A 254 -17.88 -11.41 -8.91
CA VAL A 254 -17.46 -10.03 -9.21
C VAL A 254 -18.41 -9.33 -10.19
N GLU A 255 -18.70 -9.94 -11.34
CA GLU A 255 -19.46 -9.29 -12.42
C GLU A 255 -20.95 -9.57 -12.39
N MET A 256 -21.38 -10.57 -11.60
CA MET A 256 -22.77 -10.97 -11.48
C MET A 256 -23.32 -10.65 -10.08
N LEU A 257 -23.13 -11.52 -9.09
CA LEU A 257 -23.61 -11.32 -7.72
C LEU A 257 -23.06 -10.04 -7.08
N GLY A 258 -21.84 -9.63 -7.42
CA GLY A 258 -21.24 -8.37 -6.96
C GLY A 258 -21.96 -7.12 -7.47
N ARG A 259 -22.62 -7.21 -8.64
CA ARG A 259 -23.49 -6.14 -9.18
C ARG A 259 -24.89 -6.16 -8.60
N LEU A 260 -25.27 -7.30 -8.02
CA LEU A 260 -26.48 -7.51 -7.21
C LEU A 260 -26.17 -7.40 -5.70
N SER A 261 -25.18 -6.59 -5.34
CA SER A 261 -24.74 -6.33 -3.96
C SER A 261 -24.79 -4.84 -3.63
N GLU A 262 -24.62 -4.52 -2.36
CA GLU A 262 -24.36 -3.17 -1.88
C GLU A 262 -23.05 -2.55 -2.43
N PRO A 263 -22.98 -1.22 -2.59
CA PRO A 263 -24.08 -0.26 -2.43
C PRO A 263 -24.95 -0.14 -3.70
N ALA A 264 -24.70 -0.95 -4.73
CA ALA A 264 -25.28 -0.76 -6.07
C ALA A 264 -26.79 -1.05 -6.09
N VAL A 265 -27.21 -2.22 -5.60
CA VAL A 265 -28.64 -2.61 -5.53
C VAL A 265 -29.49 -1.60 -4.79
N LEU A 266 -28.94 -1.00 -3.72
CA LEU A 266 -29.65 -0.02 -2.89
C LEU A 266 -29.89 1.32 -3.61
N LYS A 267 -29.26 1.52 -4.78
CA LYS A 267 -29.37 2.73 -5.61
C LYS A 267 -30.12 2.50 -6.91
N TYR A 268 -30.43 1.25 -7.26
CA TYR A 268 -31.15 0.94 -8.49
C TYR A 268 -32.61 1.36 -8.38
N ALA A 269 -33.16 1.87 -9.48
CA ALA A 269 -34.61 1.90 -9.65
C ALA A 269 -35.12 0.44 -9.75
N PRO A 270 -36.35 0.14 -9.28
CA PRO A 270 -36.90 -1.22 -9.32
C PRO A 270 -36.81 -1.88 -10.70
N GLU A 271 -37.16 -1.15 -11.75
CA GLU A 271 -37.17 -1.66 -13.12
C GLU A 271 -35.76 -2.02 -13.60
N TYR A 272 -34.76 -1.22 -13.20
CA TYR A 272 -33.37 -1.50 -13.53
C TYR A 272 -32.80 -2.67 -12.71
N LEU A 273 -33.28 -2.87 -11.48
CA LEU A 273 -32.93 -4.06 -10.70
C LEU A 273 -33.48 -5.33 -11.38
N ASP A 274 -34.71 -5.28 -11.89
CA ASP A 274 -35.30 -6.40 -12.62
C ASP A 274 -34.49 -6.74 -13.88
N GLU A 275 -34.18 -5.74 -14.72
CA GLU A 275 -33.33 -5.94 -15.91
C GLU A 275 -31.96 -6.55 -15.57
N MET A 276 -31.33 -6.10 -14.47
CA MET A 276 -30.05 -6.64 -14.00
C MET A 276 -30.21 -8.08 -13.51
N CYS A 277 -31.26 -8.40 -12.75
CA CYS A 277 -31.49 -9.74 -12.25
C CYS A 277 -31.76 -10.72 -13.39
N ASP A 278 -32.60 -10.35 -14.35
CA ASP A 278 -32.96 -11.23 -15.47
C ASP A 278 -31.74 -11.53 -16.35
N ALA A 279 -30.91 -10.51 -16.64
CA ALA A 279 -29.69 -10.70 -17.41
C ALA A 279 -28.65 -11.57 -16.69
N VAL A 280 -28.51 -11.40 -15.37
CA VAL A 280 -27.60 -12.23 -14.55
C VAL A 280 -28.13 -13.65 -14.41
N GLN A 281 -29.44 -13.83 -14.24
CA GLN A 281 -30.07 -15.14 -14.09
C GLN A 281 -29.87 -15.99 -15.35
N GLY A 282 -30.02 -15.40 -16.55
CA GLY A 282 -29.75 -16.13 -17.80
C GLY A 282 -28.33 -16.70 -17.88
N LEU A 283 -27.31 -15.93 -17.49
CA LEU A 283 -25.94 -16.44 -17.39
C LEU A 283 -25.76 -17.46 -16.27
N ALA A 284 -26.43 -17.26 -15.13
CA ALA A 284 -26.34 -18.19 -14.01
C ALA A 284 -26.89 -19.58 -14.38
N THR A 285 -27.99 -19.64 -15.13
CA THR A 285 -28.57 -20.89 -15.65
C THR A 285 -27.61 -21.61 -16.59
N ASP A 286 -26.91 -20.87 -17.45
CA ASP A 286 -26.06 -21.49 -18.48
C ASP A 286 -24.69 -21.94 -17.97
N PHE A 287 -24.13 -21.24 -16.98
CA PHE A 287 -22.74 -21.45 -16.57
C PHE A 287 -22.56 -21.81 -15.09
N MET A 288 -23.50 -21.49 -14.21
CA MET A 288 -23.30 -21.60 -12.76
C MET A 288 -24.08 -22.79 -12.23
N ASP A 289 -23.47 -23.98 -12.36
CA ASP A 289 -24.00 -25.23 -11.81
C ASP A 289 -23.98 -25.27 -10.27
N ASP A 290 -24.36 -26.41 -9.70
CA ASP A 290 -24.38 -26.59 -8.25
C ASP A 290 -22.96 -26.61 -7.64
N GLY A 291 -21.94 -27.08 -8.36
CA GLY A 291 -20.54 -27.02 -7.90
C GLY A 291 -20.06 -25.57 -7.74
N VAL A 292 -20.40 -24.71 -8.70
CA VAL A 292 -20.14 -23.26 -8.62
C VAL A 292 -20.93 -22.61 -7.48
N HIS A 293 -22.21 -22.94 -7.33
CA HIS A 293 -23.08 -22.38 -6.29
C HIS A 293 -22.66 -22.77 -4.88
N ASP A 294 -22.44 -24.07 -4.64
CA ASP A 294 -22.10 -24.63 -3.34
C ASP A 294 -20.70 -24.23 -2.90
N GLY A 295 -19.82 -23.92 -3.86
CA GLY A 295 -18.50 -23.37 -3.61
C GLY A 295 -18.48 -21.89 -3.22
N LEU A 296 -19.63 -21.22 -3.09
CA LEU A 296 -19.73 -19.84 -2.59
C LEU A 296 -19.79 -19.79 -1.05
N GLY A 297 -19.17 -18.76 -0.47
CA GLY A 297 -19.36 -18.45 0.95
C GLY A 297 -20.83 -18.10 1.27
N PRO A 298 -21.27 -18.22 2.52
CA PRO A 298 -22.68 -18.27 2.93
C PRO A 298 -23.50 -17.07 2.49
N VAL A 299 -22.99 -15.83 2.64
CA VAL A 299 -23.73 -14.62 2.21
C VAL A 299 -23.84 -14.54 0.69
N LEU A 300 -22.80 -14.96 -0.05
CA LEU A 300 -22.85 -15.01 -1.51
C LEU A 300 -23.73 -16.16 -2.00
N ARG A 301 -23.72 -17.30 -1.32
CA ARG A 301 -24.58 -18.45 -1.59
C ARG A 301 -26.05 -18.08 -1.37
N LEU A 302 -26.38 -17.45 -0.25
CA LEU A 302 -27.71 -16.91 0.01
C LEU A 302 -28.16 -15.94 -1.09
N ARG A 303 -27.29 -15.02 -1.52
CA ARG A 303 -27.58 -14.13 -2.65
C ARG A 303 -27.83 -14.90 -3.96
N SER A 304 -27.03 -15.93 -4.23
CA SER A 304 -27.25 -16.82 -5.38
C SER A 304 -28.58 -17.56 -5.28
N THR A 305 -28.98 -18.03 -4.10
CA THR A 305 -30.26 -18.71 -3.87
C THR A 305 -31.42 -17.76 -4.12
N LEU A 306 -31.35 -16.53 -3.60
CA LEU A 306 -32.36 -15.50 -3.83
C LEU A 306 -32.51 -15.15 -5.31
N LEU A 307 -31.39 -15.03 -6.05
CA LEU A 307 -31.40 -14.85 -7.50
C LEU A 307 -32.05 -16.04 -8.23
N ARG A 308 -31.65 -17.28 -7.88
CA ARG A 308 -32.21 -18.51 -8.47
C ARG A 308 -33.72 -18.63 -8.20
N ASN A 309 -34.18 -18.17 -7.04
CA ASN A 309 -35.58 -18.15 -6.63
C ASN A 309 -36.35 -16.91 -7.11
N ASN A 310 -35.73 -16.03 -7.89
CA ASN A 310 -36.36 -14.83 -8.42
C ASN A 310 -36.80 -13.80 -7.35
N ASP A 311 -36.22 -13.83 -6.15
CA ASP A 311 -36.59 -12.98 -5.01
C ASP A 311 -35.77 -11.67 -4.97
N ARG A 312 -36.28 -10.65 -5.67
CA ARG A 312 -35.66 -9.32 -5.74
C ARG A 312 -35.71 -8.59 -4.40
N GLN A 313 -36.79 -8.79 -3.63
CA GLN A 313 -36.92 -8.14 -2.33
C GLN A 313 -35.90 -8.70 -1.34
N GLY A 314 -35.69 -10.02 -1.37
CA GLY A 314 -34.62 -10.69 -0.62
C GLY A 314 -33.25 -10.15 -0.99
N LEU A 315 -32.94 -9.98 -2.29
CA LEU A 315 -31.69 -9.37 -2.76
C LEU A 315 -31.47 -7.96 -2.20
N VAL A 316 -32.52 -7.13 -2.13
CA VAL A 316 -32.47 -5.80 -1.52
C VAL A 316 -32.24 -5.90 -0.01
N ARG A 317 -32.97 -6.79 0.69
CA ARG A 317 -32.84 -7.00 2.14
C ARG A 317 -31.43 -7.44 2.53
N ILE A 318 -30.87 -8.47 1.88
CA ILE A 318 -29.50 -8.93 2.17
C ILE A 318 -28.46 -7.84 1.86
N SER A 319 -28.70 -7.02 0.83
CA SER A 319 -27.82 -5.88 0.51
C SER A 319 -27.88 -4.79 1.58
N ARG A 320 -29.04 -4.51 2.19
CA ARG A 320 -29.14 -3.58 3.33
C ARG A 320 -28.38 -4.09 4.54
N PHE A 321 -28.55 -5.36 4.87
CA PHE A 321 -27.80 -6.00 5.95
C PHE A 321 -26.29 -5.88 5.69
N ALA A 322 -25.81 -6.35 4.54
CA ALA A 322 -24.38 -6.32 4.21
C ALA A 322 -23.83 -4.88 4.20
N ALA A 323 -24.60 -3.89 3.75
CA ALA A 323 -24.21 -2.47 3.82
C ALA A 323 -24.03 -1.95 5.25
N SER A 324 -24.84 -2.45 6.19
CA SER A 324 -24.73 -2.12 7.61
C SER A 324 -23.51 -2.76 8.27
N VAL A 325 -23.02 -3.90 7.75
CA VAL A 325 -21.82 -4.57 8.30
C VAL A 325 -20.57 -3.73 8.07
N LYS A 326 -19.87 -3.39 9.15
CA LYS A 326 -18.57 -2.70 9.18
C LYS A 326 -17.53 -3.57 9.91
N ALA A 327 -16.27 -3.18 9.77
CA ALA A 327 -15.19 -3.72 10.59
C ALA A 327 -14.89 -2.72 11.72
N ALA A 328 -14.79 -3.24 12.94
CA ALA A 328 -14.27 -2.52 14.09
C ALA A 328 -12.92 -3.13 14.47
N ALA A 329 -11.94 -2.30 14.81
CA ALA A 329 -10.63 -2.75 15.25
C ALA A 329 -10.10 -1.83 16.36
N ARG A 330 -9.60 -2.45 17.43
CA ARG A 330 -9.02 -1.78 18.59
C ARG A 330 -7.50 -1.94 18.57
N LEU A 331 -6.79 -0.83 18.79
CA LEU A 331 -5.34 -0.83 18.96
C LEU A 331 -5.01 -1.06 20.45
N GLU A 332 -4.59 -2.27 20.79
CA GLU A 332 -4.31 -2.67 22.17
C GLU A 332 -2.89 -2.33 22.60
N GLY A 333 -1.94 -2.33 21.67
CA GLY A 333 -0.53 -2.10 21.99
C GLY A 333 0.26 -1.50 20.83
N PHE A 334 1.26 -0.69 21.17
CA PHE A 334 2.18 -0.06 20.23
C PHE A 334 3.59 -0.11 20.81
N ALA A 335 4.56 -0.62 20.06
CA ALA A 335 5.95 -0.64 20.49
C ALA A 335 6.94 -0.47 19.33
N TRP A 336 7.92 0.41 19.50
CA TRP A 336 9.05 0.50 18.57
C TRP A 336 10.01 -0.68 18.78
N ARG A 337 10.41 -1.33 17.68
CA ARG A 337 11.46 -2.33 17.63
C ARG A 337 12.83 -1.69 17.40
N PRO A 338 13.93 -2.31 17.89
CA PRO A 338 15.29 -1.82 17.66
C PRO A 338 15.70 -1.67 16.18
N ASP A 339 14.99 -2.33 15.26
CA ASP A 339 15.22 -2.24 13.82
C ASP A 339 14.41 -1.14 13.11
N GLY A 340 13.60 -0.36 13.84
CA GLY A 340 12.82 0.76 13.31
C GLY A 340 11.45 0.36 12.75
N ARG A 341 11.01 -0.87 12.98
CA ARG A 341 9.61 -1.28 12.83
C ARG A 341 8.80 -1.00 14.10
N ILE A 342 7.49 -1.02 13.97
CA ILE A 342 6.52 -0.86 15.05
C ILE A 342 5.74 -2.17 15.14
N ASP A 343 5.78 -2.81 16.30
CA ASP A 343 4.87 -3.91 16.65
C ASP A 343 3.54 -3.30 17.14
N LEU A 344 2.43 -3.83 16.63
CA LEU A 344 1.07 -3.48 17.03
C LEU A 344 0.37 -4.72 17.58
N THR A 345 -0.38 -4.58 18.67
CA THR A 345 -1.33 -5.59 19.15
C THR A 345 -2.74 -5.10 18.84
N ILE A 346 -3.56 -5.95 18.22
CA ILE A 346 -4.83 -5.55 17.60
C ILE A 346 -5.87 -6.63 17.88
N SER A 347 -7.06 -6.21 18.31
CA SER A 347 -8.27 -7.01 18.22
C SER A 347 -9.24 -6.42 17.20
N GLY A 348 -10.04 -7.25 16.54
CA GLY A 348 -10.99 -6.81 15.55
C GLY A 348 -12.18 -7.73 15.43
N ARG A 349 -13.33 -7.16 15.04
CA ARG A 349 -14.60 -7.88 14.87
C ARG A 349 -15.44 -7.26 13.76
N LEU A 350 -16.39 -8.01 13.25
CA LEU A 350 -17.45 -7.47 12.39
C LEU A 350 -18.58 -6.96 13.27
N VAL A 351 -19.10 -5.79 12.91
CA VAL A 351 -20.22 -5.14 13.60
C VAL A 351 -21.28 -4.74 12.57
N HIS A 352 -22.53 -4.54 12.98
CA HIS A 352 -23.61 -4.15 12.07
C HIS A 352 -24.59 -3.16 12.70
N GLY A 353 -25.44 -2.55 11.86
CA GLY A 353 -26.39 -1.52 12.28
C GLY A 353 -25.75 -0.17 12.62
N GLU A 354 -26.60 0.82 12.93
CA GLU A 354 -26.16 2.17 13.29
C GLU A 354 -25.42 2.18 14.64
N ASP A 355 -25.86 1.36 15.59
CA ASP A 355 -25.26 1.22 16.93
C ASP A 355 -23.94 0.42 16.94
N GLN A 356 -23.48 -0.09 15.78
CA GLN A 356 -22.27 -0.91 15.66
C GLN A 356 -22.27 -2.14 16.60
N LYS A 357 -23.41 -2.84 16.69
CA LYS A 357 -23.53 -4.07 17.49
C LYS A 357 -22.64 -5.18 16.92
N PRO A 358 -22.06 -6.07 17.76
CA PRO A 358 -21.35 -7.24 17.28
C PRO A 358 -22.18 -8.06 16.30
N LEU A 359 -21.53 -8.57 15.26
CA LEU A 359 -22.17 -9.53 14.35
C LEU A 359 -22.24 -10.90 15.05
N THR A 360 -23.44 -11.31 15.43
CA THR A 360 -23.67 -12.50 16.24
C THR A 360 -24.01 -13.74 15.42
N LEU A 361 -23.67 -14.89 16.00
CA LEU A 361 -23.97 -16.23 15.51
C LEU A 361 -24.69 -17.01 16.60
N LEU A 362 -25.48 -18.02 16.21
CA LEU A 362 -26.01 -19.04 17.11
C LEU A 362 -25.17 -20.31 17.02
N ARG A 363 -24.85 -20.90 18.17
CA ARG A 363 -24.15 -22.18 18.26
C ARG A 363 -25.11 -23.27 18.70
N ARG A 364 -25.35 -24.27 17.84
CA ARG A 364 -26.22 -25.40 18.15
C ARG A 364 -25.60 -26.70 17.67
N ASP A 365 -25.51 -27.70 18.55
CA ASP A 365 -24.97 -29.03 18.24
C ASP A 365 -23.59 -29.00 17.54
N GLY A 366 -22.73 -28.07 17.95
CA GLY A 366 -21.39 -27.90 17.37
C GLY A 366 -21.35 -27.20 16.00
N ARG A 367 -22.49 -26.75 15.48
CA ARG A 367 -22.62 -25.96 14.25
C ARG A 367 -22.86 -24.48 14.57
N TYR A 368 -22.52 -23.63 13.62
CA TYR A 368 -22.66 -22.19 13.70
C TYR A 368 -23.65 -21.68 12.66
N PHE A 369 -24.58 -20.84 13.08
CA PHE A 369 -25.60 -20.25 12.23
C PHE A 369 -25.57 -18.74 12.34
N LEU A 370 -25.86 -18.02 11.25
CA LEU A 370 -26.07 -16.57 11.35
C LEU A 370 -27.31 -16.30 12.21
N HIS A 371 -27.23 -15.34 13.12
CA HIS A 371 -28.32 -15.09 14.06
C HIS A 371 -29.65 -14.78 13.33
N PRO A 372 -30.82 -15.31 13.77
CA PRO A 372 -32.11 -15.11 13.10
C PRO A 372 -32.49 -13.65 12.91
N ASP A 373 -32.23 -12.78 13.89
CA ASP A 373 -32.45 -11.32 13.78
C ASP A 373 -31.74 -10.67 12.57
N ILE A 374 -30.70 -11.32 12.03
CA ILE A 374 -29.98 -10.87 10.84
C ILE A 374 -30.59 -11.44 9.55
N THR A 375 -31.15 -12.64 9.62
CA THR A 375 -31.70 -13.40 8.47
C THR A 375 -33.22 -13.35 8.36
N GLU A 376 -33.88 -12.61 9.24
CA GLU A 376 -35.33 -12.46 9.29
C GLU A 376 -35.89 -12.02 7.92
N GLY A 377 -36.86 -12.78 7.41
CA GLY A 377 -37.48 -12.56 6.10
C GLY A 377 -36.56 -12.80 4.89
N LEU A 378 -35.36 -13.38 5.08
CA LEU A 378 -34.50 -13.86 3.99
C LEU A 378 -34.59 -15.37 3.78
N LEU A 379 -34.99 -16.10 4.82
CA LEU A 379 -35.15 -17.54 4.81
C LEU A 379 -36.61 -17.90 5.20
N PRO A 380 -37.11 -19.07 4.77
CA PRO A 380 -38.34 -19.66 5.31
C PRO A 380 -38.31 -19.74 6.85
N ASP A 381 -39.50 -19.67 7.45
CA ASP A 381 -39.66 -19.71 8.91
C ASP A 381 -39.04 -20.99 9.51
N GLY A 382 -38.16 -20.81 10.50
CA GLY A 382 -37.46 -21.90 11.20
C GLY A 382 -36.17 -22.38 10.52
N GLU A 383 -35.86 -21.92 9.31
CA GLU A 383 -34.59 -22.22 8.65
C GLU A 383 -33.46 -21.30 9.17
N LEU A 384 -32.26 -21.87 9.33
CA LEU A 384 -31.08 -21.15 9.78
C LEU A 384 -29.98 -21.22 8.72
N LEU A 385 -29.32 -20.09 8.45
CA LEU A 385 -28.17 -20.06 7.56
C LEU A 385 -26.95 -20.64 8.26
N ASP A 386 -26.59 -21.87 7.90
CA ASP A 386 -25.35 -22.51 8.37
C ASP A 386 -24.11 -21.83 7.80
N VAL A 387 -23.20 -21.44 8.68
CA VAL A 387 -21.94 -20.78 8.38
C VAL A 387 -20.73 -21.55 8.95
N THR A 388 -20.92 -22.79 9.39
CA THR A 388 -19.92 -23.63 10.06
C THR A 388 -18.63 -23.75 9.24
N ASP A 389 -18.75 -24.04 7.95
CA ASP A 389 -17.59 -24.19 7.05
C ASP A 389 -16.84 -22.86 6.82
N ASP A 390 -17.52 -21.73 7.05
CA ASP A 390 -16.97 -20.38 6.88
C ASP A 390 -16.26 -19.87 8.13
N MET A 391 -16.35 -20.58 9.26
CA MET A 391 -15.69 -20.20 10.52
C MET A 391 -14.16 -20.13 10.36
N ALA A 392 -13.58 -21.02 9.54
CA ALA A 392 -12.16 -20.97 9.18
C ALA A 392 -11.80 -19.81 8.24
N GLY A 393 -12.79 -19.20 7.58
CA GLY A 393 -12.63 -18.05 6.69
C GLY A 393 -12.47 -16.72 7.42
N PHE A 394 -12.76 -16.67 8.72
CA PHE A 394 -12.55 -15.47 9.53
C PHE A 394 -11.06 -15.15 9.64
N SER A 395 -10.68 -13.99 9.13
CA SER A 395 -9.28 -13.56 9.11
C SER A 395 -9.16 -12.05 9.14
N ALA A 396 -8.05 -11.57 9.67
CA ALA A 396 -7.65 -10.17 9.60
C ALA A 396 -6.29 -10.05 8.92
N GLU A 397 -6.12 -8.93 8.22
CA GLU A 397 -4.84 -8.49 7.67
C GLU A 397 -4.47 -7.13 8.27
N LEU A 398 -3.23 -6.71 8.08
CA LEU A 398 -2.76 -5.37 8.40
C LEU A 398 -2.23 -4.73 7.12
N SER A 399 -2.56 -3.48 6.85
CA SER A 399 -1.99 -2.76 5.71
C SER A 399 -1.65 -1.30 6.01
N LEU A 400 -0.64 -0.79 5.31
CA LEU A 400 -0.27 0.61 5.26
C LEU A 400 -0.66 1.18 3.91
N ARG A 401 -1.50 2.21 3.89
CA ARG A 401 -1.95 2.88 2.66
C ARG A 401 -1.51 4.33 2.63
N ASN A 402 -0.81 4.73 1.57
CA ASN A 402 -0.46 6.13 1.35
C ASN A 402 -1.72 6.91 0.95
N ARG A 403 -2.01 8.00 1.66
CA ARG A 403 -3.24 8.77 1.47
C ARG A 403 -3.32 9.45 0.10
N GLU A 404 -2.20 9.91 -0.42
CA GLU A 404 -2.15 10.75 -1.64
C GLU A 404 -2.04 9.88 -2.89
N THR A 405 -1.16 8.88 -2.86
CA THR A 405 -0.87 8.01 -4.02
C THR A 405 -1.69 6.72 -4.03
N ALA A 406 -2.44 6.46 -2.96
CA ALA A 406 -3.21 5.24 -2.73
C ALA A 406 -2.40 3.92 -2.77
N VAL A 407 -1.07 3.99 -2.78
CA VAL A 407 -0.19 2.82 -2.65
C VAL A 407 -0.49 2.09 -1.36
N GLU A 408 -0.78 0.80 -1.44
CA GLU A 408 -1.11 -0.02 -0.27
C GLU A 408 -0.18 -1.22 -0.14
N TRP A 409 0.40 -1.39 1.05
CA TRP A 409 1.30 -2.47 1.40
C TRP A 409 0.67 -3.35 2.49
N SER A 410 0.51 -4.64 2.23
CA SER A 410 0.18 -5.61 3.28
C SER A 410 1.36 -5.74 4.24
N CYS A 411 1.11 -5.61 5.53
CA CYS A 411 2.10 -5.72 6.58
C CYS A 411 2.15 -7.15 7.11
N PRO A 412 3.31 -7.65 7.55
CA PRO A 412 3.38 -8.91 8.28
C PRO A 412 2.48 -8.84 9.51
N ALA A 413 1.55 -9.78 9.64
CA ALA A 413 0.66 -9.90 10.77
C ALA A 413 0.21 -11.34 10.95
N SER A 414 -0.16 -11.68 12.18
CA SER A 414 -0.73 -12.97 12.55
C SER A 414 -1.95 -12.72 13.41
N PHE A 415 -3.07 -13.31 13.05
CA PHE A 415 -4.34 -13.22 13.76
C PHE A 415 -4.89 -14.62 14.01
N THR A 416 -5.57 -14.78 15.13
CA THR A 416 -6.31 -15.98 15.50
C THR A 416 -7.76 -15.57 15.72
N ALA A 417 -8.69 -16.26 15.06
CA ALA A 417 -10.12 -16.13 15.33
C ALA A 417 -10.46 -16.87 16.64
N ARG A 418 -11.23 -16.22 17.51
CA ARG A 418 -11.80 -16.81 18.72
C ARG A 418 -13.30 -16.63 18.69
N VAL A 419 -14.02 -17.68 19.05
CA VAL A 419 -15.45 -17.60 19.30
C VAL A 419 -15.64 -17.19 20.76
N GLU A 420 -16.27 -16.05 20.98
CA GLU A 420 -16.57 -15.51 22.31
C GLU A 420 -18.07 -15.68 22.58
N GLU A 421 -18.42 -16.36 23.67
CA GLU A 421 -19.80 -16.63 24.06
C GLU A 421 -20.41 -15.38 24.71
N LEU A 422 -21.63 -15.01 24.29
CA LEU A 422 -22.38 -13.86 24.78
C LEU A 422 -23.56 -14.26 25.68
N GLY A 423 -23.88 -15.56 25.77
CA GLY A 423 -25.02 -16.11 26.53
C GLY A 423 -26.11 -16.65 25.60
N ASP A 424 -26.98 -17.52 26.11
CA ASP A 424 -28.14 -18.09 25.39
C ASP A 424 -27.80 -18.67 24.00
N ASP A 425 -26.71 -19.44 23.91
CA ASP A 425 -26.15 -20.01 22.66
C ASP A 425 -25.72 -18.96 21.60
N VAL A 426 -25.73 -17.68 21.95
CA VAL A 426 -25.25 -16.57 21.11
C VAL A 426 -23.75 -16.40 21.30
N CYS A 427 -23.03 -16.27 20.20
CA CYS A 427 -21.60 -16.00 20.20
C CYS A 427 -21.20 -14.97 19.13
N GLU A 428 -19.98 -14.46 19.21
CA GLU A 428 -19.36 -13.63 18.18
C GLU A 428 -17.96 -14.16 17.82
N VAL A 429 -17.42 -13.69 16.69
CA VAL A 429 -16.04 -14.01 16.29
C VAL A 429 -15.15 -12.78 16.44
N VAL A 430 -14.15 -12.88 17.32
CA VAL A 430 -13.15 -11.84 17.55
C VAL A 430 -11.78 -12.31 17.06
N LEU A 431 -11.16 -11.49 16.22
CA LEU A 431 -9.84 -11.71 15.66
C LEU A 431 -8.80 -11.01 16.53
N HIS A 432 -7.97 -11.80 17.22
CA HIS A 432 -6.89 -11.29 18.08
C HIS A 432 -5.55 -11.52 17.41
N GLY A 433 -4.69 -10.51 17.36
CA GLY A 433 -3.43 -10.65 16.67
C GLY A 433 -2.40 -9.57 16.93
N SER A 434 -1.27 -9.74 16.27
CA SER A 434 -0.19 -8.75 16.24
C SER A 434 0.31 -8.55 14.82
N GLY A 435 0.84 -7.36 14.55
CA GLY A 435 1.39 -7.04 13.25
C GLY A 435 2.50 -6.00 13.29
N GLN A 436 3.22 -5.91 12.17
CA GLN A 436 4.41 -5.09 12.04
C GLN A 436 4.26 -4.06 10.94
N ILE A 437 4.27 -2.78 11.33
CA ILE A 437 4.38 -1.67 10.38
C ILE A 437 5.78 -1.06 10.45
N GLY A 438 6.17 -0.29 9.44
CA GLY A 438 7.48 0.36 9.46
C GLY A 438 7.68 1.25 8.26
N SER A 439 8.68 2.12 8.34
CA SER A 439 9.01 3.05 7.27
C SER A 439 10.19 2.58 6.39
N GLU A 440 10.86 1.51 6.81
CA GLU A 440 12.06 0.98 6.16
C GLU A 440 11.75 -0.20 5.23
N ALA A 441 12.69 -0.50 4.33
CA ALA A 441 12.55 -1.57 3.34
C ALA A 441 12.39 -2.94 4.04
N VAL A 442 11.27 -3.60 3.80
CA VAL A 442 11.11 -5.04 4.11
C VAL A 442 11.75 -5.84 2.97
N LYS A 443 12.33 -7.01 3.23
CA LYS A 443 12.94 -7.86 2.19
C LYS A 443 11.99 -8.00 0.99
N GLY A 444 12.46 -7.55 -0.18
CA GLY A 444 11.69 -7.50 -1.40
C GLY A 444 11.03 -6.15 -1.67
N ARG A 445 10.58 -5.36 -0.70
CA ARG A 445 9.86 -4.10 -0.91
C ARG A 445 10.76 -2.87 -0.76
N GLY A 446 10.50 -1.82 -1.54
CA GLY A 446 11.18 -0.53 -1.40
C GLY A 446 10.90 0.14 -0.04
N ARG A 447 11.71 1.14 0.32
CA ARG A 447 11.43 2.00 1.48
C ARG A 447 10.08 2.69 1.30
N VAL A 448 9.34 2.87 2.39
CA VAL A 448 8.07 3.61 2.38
C VAL A 448 8.35 5.05 1.96
N SER A 449 7.64 5.54 0.93
CA SER A 449 7.87 6.88 0.37
C SER A 449 7.42 7.99 1.33
N ARG A 450 7.86 9.22 1.06
CA ARG A 450 7.39 10.41 1.77
C ARG A 450 5.86 10.53 1.63
N GLY A 451 5.18 10.90 2.71
CA GLY A 451 3.72 11.09 2.70
C GLY A 451 3.05 10.63 3.99
N PHE A 452 1.72 10.71 4.00
CA PHE A 452 0.89 10.17 5.06
C PHE A 452 0.53 8.72 4.78
N TRP A 453 0.78 7.84 5.75
CA TRP A 453 0.51 6.42 5.66
C TRP A 453 -0.49 5.99 6.72
N ASP A 454 -1.71 5.72 6.26
CA ASP A 454 -2.85 5.29 7.04
C ASP A 454 -2.74 3.79 7.37
N VAL A 455 -3.00 3.41 8.63
CA VAL A 455 -3.01 2.01 9.07
C VAL A 455 -4.42 1.43 9.00
N TRP A 456 -4.58 0.36 8.22
CA TRP A 456 -5.87 -0.30 8.00
C TRP A 456 -5.82 -1.75 8.47
N VAL A 457 -6.95 -2.24 8.96
CA VAL A 457 -7.16 -3.66 9.31
C VAL A 457 -8.30 -4.20 8.44
N PRO A 458 -8.00 -4.83 7.29
CA PRO A 458 -9.00 -5.58 6.54
C PRO A 458 -9.42 -6.84 7.32
N LEU A 459 -10.72 -6.97 7.61
CA LEU A 459 -11.34 -8.14 8.21
C LEU A 459 -12.16 -8.87 7.17
N ARG A 460 -12.16 -10.20 7.25
CA ARG A 460 -12.93 -11.12 6.40
C ARG A 460 -13.72 -12.06 7.28
N GLY A 461 -14.92 -12.41 6.84
CA GLY A 461 -15.80 -13.39 7.49
C GLY A 461 -17.15 -13.43 6.78
N LEU A 462 -17.78 -14.61 6.71
CA LEU A 462 -19.08 -14.81 6.07
C LEU A 462 -19.14 -14.34 4.60
N GLY A 463 -18.04 -14.51 3.86
CA GLY A 463 -17.91 -13.96 2.49
C GLY A 463 -17.85 -12.43 2.39
N LEU A 464 -17.85 -11.68 3.50
CA LEU A 464 -17.72 -10.23 3.54
C LEU A 464 -16.26 -9.82 3.77
N VAL A 465 -15.89 -8.66 3.21
CA VAL A 465 -14.60 -8.01 3.45
C VAL A 465 -14.84 -6.56 3.83
N ARG A 466 -14.36 -6.15 4.99
CA ARG A 466 -14.51 -4.78 5.51
C ARG A 466 -13.18 -4.28 6.04
N LYS A 467 -12.86 -3.00 5.82
CA LYS A 467 -11.60 -2.39 6.31
C LYS A 467 -11.90 -1.43 7.45
N ALA A 468 -11.26 -1.64 8.60
CA ALA A 468 -11.28 -0.70 9.71
C ALA A 468 -10.08 0.25 9.63
N ARG A 469 -10.28 1.56 9.91
CA ARG A 469 -9.16 2.44 10.26
C ARG A 469 -8.78 2.17 11.70
N LEU A 470 -7.50 1.90 11.94
CA LEU A 470 -7.00 1.61 13.28
C LEU A 470 -6.77 2.90 14.07
N GLY A 471 -6.97 2.85 15.38
CA GLY A 471 -6.49 3.85 16.35
C GLY A 471 -7.57 4.73 17.00
N ALA A 472 -8.73 4.92 16.35
CA ALA A 472 -9.84 5.66 16.97
C ALA A 472 -10.25 5.01 18.30
N ASP A 473 -10.42 3.70 18.29
CA ASP A 473 -10.51 2.85 19.47
C ASP A 473 -9.12 2.29 19.82
N ARG A 474 -8.60 2.64 21.00
CA ARG A 474 -7.26 2.25 21.45
C ARG A 474 -7.14 2.21 22.97
N ALA A 475 -6.16 1.45 23.46
CA ALA A 475 -5.81 1.42 24.88
C ALA A 475 -5.07 2.72 25.32
N PRO A 476 -5.30 3.24 26.54
CA PRO A 476 -4.72 4.51 27.00
C PRO A 476 -3.18 4.59 26.94
N GLU A 477 -2.50 3.47 27.16
CA GLU A 477 -1.04 3.35 27.12
C GLU A 477 -0.43 3.60 25.73
N VAL A 478 -1.23 3.48 24.67
CA VAL A 478 -0.78 3.64 23.29
C VAL A 478 -0.36 5.09 23.00
N ASP A 479 -1.08 6.08 23.52
CA ASP A 479 -0.75 7.50 23.30
C ASP A 479 0.65 7.85 23.83
N ALA A 480 1.03 7.32 24.99
CA ALA A 480 2.36 7.51 25.57
C ALA A 480 3.45 6.80 24.75
N ALA A 481 3.16 5.59 24.26
CA ALA A 481 4.11 4.75 23.52
C ALA A 481 4.40 5.24 22.08
N CYS A 482 3.49 6.03 21.49
CA CYS A 482 3.60 6.61 20.15
C CYS A 482 4.66 7.73 20.07
N LEU A 483 5.93 7.37 20.24
CA LEU A 483 7.06 8.30 20.12
C LEU A 483 7.31 8.68 18.64
N PRO A 484 7.64 9.95 18.34
CA PRO A 484 8.23 10.28 17.05
C PRO A 484 9.59 9.60 16.89
N ALA A 485 10.03 9.38 15.66
CA ALA A 485 11.28 8.69 15.35
C ALA A 485 12.14 9.41 14.31
N SER A 486 13.45 9.16 14.38
CA SER A 486 14.43 9.49 13.35
C SER A 486 15.14 8.22 12.88
N LEU A 487 14.89 7.81 11.64
CA LEU A 487 15.25 6.49 11.12
C LEU A 487 16.09 6.56 9.84
N GLY A 488 16.94 5.56 9.64
CA GLY A 488 17.72 5.35 8.42
C GLY A 488 18.97 6.24 8.31
N SER A 489 19.70 6.07 7.20
CA SER A 489 20.88 6.87 6.85
C SER A 489 20.83 7.21 5.35
N PRO A 490 20.62 8.48 4.95
CA PRO A 490 20.43 9.64 5.82
C PRO A 490 19.16 9.53 6.67
N ALA A 491 19.20 10.14 7.87
CA ALA A 491 18.11 10.05 8.83
C ALA A 491 16.90 10.88 8.36
N ARG A 492 15.70 10.33 8.55
CA ARG A 492 14.43 10.98 8.23
C ARG A 492 13.46 10.86 9.39
N SER A 493 12.54 11.83 9.51
CA SER A 493 11.49 11.74 10.52
C SER A 493 10.43 10.71 10.13
N VAL A 494 9.91 10.04 11.14
CA VAL A 494 8.71 9.20 11.07
C VAL A 494 7.89 9.51 12.30
N ILE A 495 6.71 10.09 12.11
CA ILE A 495 5.87 10.60 13.20
C ILE A 495 4.55 9.82 13.18
N PRO A 496 4.37 8.81 14.06
CA PRO A 496 3.06 8.28 14.35
C PRO A 496 2.21 9.36 15.02
N TYR A 497 0.99 9.58 14.52
CA TYR A 497 0.05 10.51 15.11
C TYR A 497 -1.39 10.04 14.92
N PHE A 498 -2.28 10.56 15.76
CA PHE A 498 -3.72 10.33 15.64
C PHE A 498 -4.37 11.50 14.89
N THR A 499 -5.20 11.18 13.90
CA THR A 499 -5.85 12.21 13.06
C THR A 499 -6.92 12.96 13.83
N ASP A 500 -7.06 14.25 13.57
CA ASP A 500 -8.19 15.05 14.02
C ASP A 500 -9.25 15.15 12.90
N PRO A 501 -10.57 15.03 13.18
CA PRO A 501 -11.20 14.70 14.47
C PRO A 501 -11.33 13.19 14.74
N HIS A 502 -10.90 12.33 13.81
CA HIS A 502 -11.30 10.91 13.81
C HIS A 502 -10.49 9.97 14.72
N GLY A 503 -9.42 10.43 15.37
CA GLY A 503 -8.59 9.63 16.29
C GLY A 503 -7.77 8.49 15.66
N ASN A 504 -7.72 8.34 14.33
CA ASN A 504 -7.06 7.20 13.68
C ASN A 504 -5.54 7.35 13.59
N ILE A 505 -4.80 6.26 13.77
CA ILE A 505 -3.35 6.26 13.65
C ILE A 505 -2.89 6.40 12.18
N THR A 506 -1.91 7.27 11.98
CA THR A 506 -1.25 7.58 10.71
C THR A 506 0.24 7.80 10.94
N LEU A 507 1.09 7.42 9.99
CA LEU A 507 2.50 7.78 9.98
C LEU A 507 2.73 8.95 9.02
N ASP A 508 3.23 10.09 9.50
CA ASP A 508 3.89 11.08 8.64
C ASP A 508 5.33 10.65 8.41
N VAL A 509 5.65 10.36 7.16
CA VAL A 509 6.95 9.86 6.73
C VAL A 509 7.71 10.94 5.96
N ALA A 510 8.95 11.20 6.40
CA ALA A 510 9.89 12.13 5.77
C ALA A 510 9.38 13.58 5.67
N ARG A 511 8.83 14.09 6.78
CA ARG A 511 8.36 15.47 6.95
C ARG A 511 7.41 15.87 5.82
N ARG A 512 6.31 15.15 5.66
CA ARG A 512 5.27 15.55 4.72
C ARG A 512 4.59 16.84 5.19
N ALA A 513 4.23 16.92 6.47
CA ALA A 513 3.69 18.13 7.08
C ALA A 513 3.97 18.24 8.60
N LYS A 514 3.95 17.12 9.33
CA LYS A 514 4.15 17.08 10.78
C LYS A 514 5.60 17.40 11.15
N LYS A 515 5.78 18.13 12.26
CA LYS A 515 7.08 18.58 12.75
C LYS A 515 7.46 17.81 14.00
N LEU A 516 8.72 17.39 14.11
CA LEU A 516 9.23 16.69 15.29
C LEU A 516 9.06 17.53 16.57
N ALA A 517 9.26 18.84 16.48
CA ALA A 517 9.11 19.77 17.60
C ALA A 517 7.74 19.64 18.31
N GLU A 518 6.65 19.68 17.54
CA GLU A 518 5.26 19.61 18.05
C GLU A 518 4.99 18.28 18.79
N TYR A 519 5.63 17.19 18.38
CA TYR A 519 5.43 15.85 18.96
C TYR A 519 6.44 15.51 20.07
N LEU A 520 7.43 16.38 20.30
CA LEU A 520 8.37 16.30 21.42
C LEU A 520 8.00 17.26 22.55
N GLU A 521 7.15 18.25 22.28
CA GLU A 521 6.66 19.18 23.29
C GLU A 521 5.96 18.45 24.45
N GLY A 522 6.27 18.86 25.68
CA GLY A 522 5.78 18.22 26.91
C GLY A 522 6.39 16.85 27.23
N ARG A 523 7.20 16.25 26.35
CA ARG A 523 7.87 14.97 26.63
C ARG A 523 9.10 15.15 27.53
N PRO A 524 9.45 14.16 28.37
CA PRO A 524 10.61 14.26 29.26
C PRO A 524 11.93 14.52 28.52
N LEU A 525 12.71 15.45 29.07
CA LEU A 525 14.08 15.75 28.65
C LEU A 525 15.05 15.31 29.75
N GLN A 526 16.03 14.47 29.41
CA GLN A 526 17.01 13.98 30.40
C GLN A 526 18.42 14.51 30.11
N ARG A 527 19.19 14.81 31.15
CA ARG A 527 20.60 15.24 31.03
C ARG A 527 21.58 14.11 31.35
N SER A 528 22.69 14.05 30.62
CA SER A 528 23.76 13.11 30.95
C SER A 528 24.45 13.46 32.28
N PRO A 529 24.88 12.46 33.08
CA PRO A 529 25.83 12.67 34.18
C PRO A 529 27.13 13.29 33.64
N GLY A 530 27.43 14.54 34.02
CA GLY A 530 28.53 15.33 33.46
C GLY A 530 28.11 16.58 32.67
N GLY A 531 26.82 16.71 32.32
CA GLY A 531 26.17 18.00 32.02
C GLY A 531 26.22 18.54 30.59
N SER A 532 26.67 17.79 29.58
CA SER A 532 26.80 18.28 28.20
C SER A 532 26.02 17.51 27.13
N GLU A 533 25.23 16.50 27.50
CA GLU A 533 24.29 15.84 26.56
C GLU A 533 22.86 15.88 27.09
N LEU A 534 21.93 16.13 26.18
CA LEU A 534 20.49 16.05 26.38
C LEU A 534 19.94 14.84 25.61
N ARG A 535 19.13 14.00 26.26
CA ARG A 535 18.43 12.87 25.65
C ARG A 535 16.98 13.27 25.43
N LEU A 536 16.56 13.18 24.16
CA LEU A 536 15.21 13.47 23.70
C LEU A 536 14.41 12.16 23.61
N ASP A 537 13.11 12.23 23.86
CA ASP A 537 12.16 11.14 23.59
C ASP A 537 11.81 11.03 22.09
N LEU A 538 12.87 10.98 21.29
CA LEU A 538 12.86 10.76 19.85
C LEU A 538 13.47 9.38 19.60
N PHE A 539 12.66 8.43 19.12
CA PHE A 539 13.11 7.08 18.86
C PHE A 539 14.17 7.04 17.75
N THR A 540 15.20 6.19 17.91
CA THR A 540 16.24 5.97 16.90
C THR A 540 16.68 4.51 16.88
N THR A 541 17.39 4.09 15.83
CA THR A 541 18.00 2.75 15.76
C THR A 541 19.52 2.86 15.65
N ASP A 542 20.23 1.74 15.83
CA ASP A 542 21.68 1.68 15.61
C ASP A 542 22.07 1.97 14.15
N GLY A 543 21.14 1.78 13.20
CA GLY A 543 21.31 2.10 11.78
C GLY A 543 21.01 3.56 11.44
N THR A 544 20.48 4.35 12.37
CA THR A 544 20.18 5.77 12.15
C THR A 544 21.48 6.55 11.90
N GLY A 545 21.47 7.43 10.90
CA GLY A 545 22.58 8.35 10.64
C GLY A 545 22.60 9.52 11.64
N THR A 546 23.79 9.99 11.99
CA THR A 546 23.92 11.26 12.73
C THR A 546 23.51 12.42 11.84
N SER A 547 22.77 13.39 12.39
CA SER A 547 22.30 14.56 11.64
C SER A 547 22.87 15.86 12.22
N PRO A 548 23.49 16.74 11.42
CA PRO A 548 23.86 18.07 11.90
C PRO A 548 22.58 18.85 12.25
N THR A 549 22.62 19.63 13.31
CA THR A 549 21.52 20.50 13.74
C THR A 549 22.05 21.73 14.44
N THR A 550 21.18 22.69 14.69
CA THR A 550 21.51 24.01 15.24
C THR A 550 20.78 24.20 16.55
N LEU A 551 21.52 24.52 17.60
CA LEU A 551 20.99 25.06 18.85
C LEU A 551 20.82 26.57 18.70
N VAL A 552 19.77 27.09 19.32
CA VAL A 552 19.49 28.52 19.40
C VAL A 552 19.43 28.90 20.87
N LEU A 553 20.25 29.87 21.27
CA LEU A 553 20.15 30.54 22.56
C LEU A 553 19.44 31.87 22.33
N SER A 554 18.24 32.01 22.88
CA SER A 554 17.51 33.29 22.88
C SER A 554 17.45 33.86 24.30
N PRO A 555 17.42 35.19 24.47
CA PRO A 555 17.26 35.78 25.80
C PRO A 555 16.03 35.23 26.50
N ALA A 556 16.11 34.99 27.82
CA ALA A 556 14.92 34.73 28.63
C ALA A 556 14.04 36.00 28.72
N ASP A 557 12.75 35.84 29.01
CA ASP A 557 11.79 36.96 28.94
C ASP A 557 12.25 38.16 29.79
N GLY A 558 12.30 39.35 29.18
CA GLY A 558 12.75 40.59 29.82
C GLY A 558 14.25 40.92 29.68
N ALA A 559 15.06 40.04 29.09
CA ALA A 559 16.48 40.32 28.82
C ALA A 559 16.68 40.89 27.39
N GLY A 560 17.30 42.07 27.27
CA GLY A 560 17.73 42.59 25.97
C GLY A 560 18.89 41.76 25.39
N GLY A 561 18.85 41.47 24.08
CA GLY A 561 19.93 40.76 23.37
C GLY A 561 19.51 40.09 22.06
N SER A 562 20.47 39.78 21.20
CA SER A 562 20.27 38.99 19.96
C SER A 562 20.33 37.49 20.24
N SER A 563 19.67 36.67 19.42
CA SER A 563 19.81 35.21 19.51
C SER A 563 21.17 34.74 18.97
N HIS A 564 21.71 33.67 19.58
CA HIS A 564 22.99 33.07 19.18
C HIS A 564 22.78 31.63 18.69
N GLN A 565 23.50 31.22 17.65
CA GLN A 565 23.40 29.89 17.06
C GLN A 565 24.64 29.07 17.36
N LEU A 566 24.46 27.84 17.85
CA LEU A 566 25.55 26.89 18.09
C LEU A 566 25.34 25.64 17.26
N ARG A 567 26.38 25.20 16.54
CA ARG A 567 26.33 23.96 15.77
C ARG A 567 26.41 22.75 16.70
N THR A 568 25.57 21.74 16.44
CA THR A 568 25.63 20.46 17.13
C THR A 568 25.25 19.30 16.21
N THR A 569 25.18 18.10 16.77
CA THR A 569 24.78 16.89 16.07
C THR A 569 23.75 16.14 16.89
N LEU A 570 22.67 15.74 16.24
CA LEU A 570 21.72 14.78 16.76
C LEU A 570 22.26 13.37 16.51
N ARG A 571 22.54 12.63 17.58
CA ARG A 571 23.17 11.30 17.53
C ARG A 571 22.19 10.23 18.00
N PRO A 572 22.00 9.15 17.25
CA PRO A 572 21.28 7.98 17.77
C PRO A 572 22.15 7.30 18.83
N THR A 573 21.57 7.03 19.99
CA THR A 573 22.24 6.37 21.10
C THR A 573 21.18 5.64 21.92
N ASP A 574 21.31 4.32 22.02
CA ASP A 574 20.47 3.48 22.89
C ASP A 574 18.95 3.68 22.68
N GLY A 575 18.52 3.60 21.43
CA GLY A 575 17.10 3.72 21.08
C GLY A 575 16.53 5.15 21.14
N ARG A 576 17.37 6.17 21.45
CA ARG A 576 16.96 7.56 21.59
C ARG A 576 17.92 8.54 20.90
N ALA A 577 17.43 9.73 20.60
CA ALA A 577 18.27 10.79 20.06
C ALA A 577 18.93 11.58 21.18
N HIS A 578 20.24 11.78 21.06
CA HIS A 578 21.06 12.56 21.97
C HIS A 578 21.59 13.80 21.27
N LEU A 579 21.50 14.94 21.94
CA LEU A 579 21.96 16.24 21.49
C LEU A 579 23.13 16.67 22.38
N THR A 580 24.26 17.01 21.77
CA THR A 580 25.40 17.54 22.52
C THR A 580 25.24 19.06 22.66
N VAL A 581 25.28 19.57 23.89
CA VAL A 581 25.34 21.01 24.15
C VAL A 581 26.82 21.38 24.33
N PRO A 582 27.36 22.35 23.56
CA PRO A 582 28.73 22.80 23.75
C PRO A 582 28.98 23.23 25.19
N ASP A 583 30.12 22.84 25.78
CA ASP A 583 30.44 23.20 27.16
C ASP A 583 30.62 24.72 27.35
N ARG A 584 30.94 25.44 26.27
CA ARG A 584 31.14 26.89 26.25
C ARG A 584 30.53 27.53 25.00
N ALA A 585 30.03 28.74 25.17
CA ALA A 585 29.67 29.69 24.12
C ALA A 585 30.29 31.06 24.48
N PRO A 586 31.54 31.33 24.04
CA PRO A 586 32.28 32.52 24.45
C PRO A 586 31.64 33.83 23.96
N ASP A 587 30.91 33.77 22.84
CA ASP A 587 30.28 34.94 22.20
C ASP A 587 28.88 35.25 22.79
N VAL A 588 28.46 34.53 23.84
CA VAL A 588 27.15 34.69 24.48
C VAL A 588 27.34 35.38 25.84
N PRO A 589 26.68 36.52 26.08
CA PRO A 589 26.76 37.21 27.37
C PRO A 589 26.34 36.33 28.55
N ALA A 590 26.94 36.59 29.71
CA ALA A 590 26.57 35.90 30.94
C ALA A 590 25.11 36.21 31.32
N GLY A 591 24.37 35.18 31.71
CA GLY A 591 22.95 35.31 32.06
C GLY A 591 22.16 34.03 31.85
N THR A 592 20.84 34.13 31.97
CA THR A 592 19.89 33.04 31.71
C THR A 592 19.39 33.13 30.27
N TRP A 593 19.43 32.01 29.56
CA TRP A 593 19.07 31.91 28.15
C TRP A 593 18.13 30.73 27.92
N LYS A 594 17.14 30.91 27.04
CA LYS A 594 16.30 29.83 26.53
C LYS A 594 17.11 29.03 25.52
N LEU A 595 17.38 27.75 25.81
CA LEU A 595 18.03 26.83 24.89
C LEU A 595 16.97 26.13 24.04
N ALA A 596 17.09 26.23 22.72
CA ALA A 596 16.21 25.61 21.75
C ALA A 596 16.99 24.87 20.65
N VAL A 597 16.34 24.00 19.88
CA VAL A 597 16.96 23.21 18.79
C VAL A 597 16.12 23.22 17.51
N ARG A 598 16.77 23.27 16.35
CA ARG A 598 16.13 23.19 15.03
C ARG A 598 16.12 21.76 14.49
N LEU A 599 15.08 21.00 14.81
CA LEU A 599 14.94 19.60 14.38
C LEU A 599 14.33 19.46 12.98
N ASP A 600 13.47 20.39 12.58
CA ASP A 600 12.65 20.30 11.36
C ASP A 600 13.24 21.07 10.16
N GLY A 601 14.52 21.43 10.21
CA GLY A 601 15.23 22.19 9.18
C GLY A 601 15.28 23.70 9.47
N ASP A 602 16.17 24.41 8.79
CA ASP A 602 16.57 25.77 9.17
C ASP A 602 15.49 26.85 9.00
N LYS A 603 14.45 26.58 8.21
CA LYS A 603 13.33 27.52 8.02
C LYS A 603 12.26 27.39 9.10
N ASN A 604 12.31 26.33 9.93
CA ASN A 604 11.31 26.09 10.96
C ASN A 604 11.74 26.70 12.31
N PRO A 605 10.77 27.06 13.19
CA PRO A 605 11.06 27.59 14.51
C PRO A 605 11.88 26.60 15.34
N ALA A 606 12.70 27.14 16.23
CA ALA A 606 13.47 26.30 17.16
C ALA A 606 12.55 25.79 18.27
N PHE A 607 12.68 24.51 18.61
CA PHE A 607 11.98 23.85 19.69
C PHE A 607 12.67 24.14 21.03
N HIS A 608 11.98 24.78 21.97
CA HIS A 608 12.53 25.05 23.30
C HIS A 608 12.78 23.73 24.05
N LEU A 609 13.97 23.61 24.65
CA LEU A 609 14.40 22.44 25.40
C LEU A 609 14.36 22.70 26.90
N CYS A 610 15.05 23.75 27.32
CA CYS A 610 15.18 24.15 28.72
C CYS A 610 15.84 25.54 28.80
N ASP A 611 15.85 26.12 29.99
CA ASP A 611 16.61 27.34 30.26
C ASP A 611 17.99 26.97 30.82
N VAL A 612 19.02 27.63 30.31
CA VAL A 612 20.42 27.39 30.68
C VAL A 612 21.06 28.66 31.23
N THR A 613 22.09 28.49 32.06
CA THR A 613 22.89 29.61 32.54
C THR A 613 24.22 29.65 31.79
N VAL A 614 24.58 30.81 31.25
CA VAL A 614 25.88 31.10 30.67
C VAL A 614 26.69 31.91 31.68
N ALA A 615 27.85 31.40 32.10
CA ALA A 615 28.75 32.10 33.01
C ALA A 615 29.60 33.14 32.27
N LYS A 616 30.26 34.05 33.00
CA LYS A 616 31.16 35.09 32.43
C LYS A 616 32.27 34.55 31.54
N ASN A 617 32.70 33.31 31.74
CA ASN A 617 33.70 32.63 30.91
C ASN A 617 33.09 31.85 29.73
N GLY A 618 31.81 32.11 29.41
CA GLY A 618 31.04 31.44 28.37
C GLY A 618 30.57 30.03 28.71
N ARG A 619 30.83 29.50 29.92
CA ARG A 619 30.43 28.12 30.28
C ARG A 619 28.91 27.98 30.33
N ILE A 620 28.37 27.02 29.59
CA ILE A 620 26.94 26.68 29.60
C ILE A 620 26.69 25.66 30.70
N THR A 621 25.66 25.89 31.51
CA THR A 621 25.22 24.97 32.56
C THR A 621 23.77 24.58 32.35
N LEU A 622 23.53 23.27 32.15
CA LEU A 622 22.19 22.71 32.10
C LEU A 622 21.53 22.73 33.50
N PRO A 623 20.21 22.95 33.58
CA PRO A 623 19.52 23.05 34.86
C PRO A 623 19.55 21.70 35.61
N ALA A 624 19.83 21.77 36.92
CA ALA A 624 19.93 20.58 37.76
C ALA A 624 18.59 19.85 37.94
N SER A 625 17.48 20.57 37.75
CA SER A 625 16.10 20.05 37.79
C SER A 625 15.79 19.07 36.66
N LEU A 626 16.57 19.07 35.57
CA LEU A 626 16.41 18.04 34.54
C LEU A 626 16.82 16.67 35.10
N PRO A 627 15.95 15.65 34.93
CA PRO A 627 16.25 14.29 35.38
C PRO A 627 17.54 13.78 34.74
N ALA A 628 18.38 13.13 35.53
CA ALA A 628 19.60 12.51 35.03
C ALA A 628 19.25 11.21 34.27
N ILE A 629 19.97 10.93 33.18
CA ILE A 629 19.94 9.62 32.55
C ILE A 629 20.51 8.59 33.54
N ASP A 630 19.87 7.43 33.63
CA ASP A 630 20.33 6.31 34.45
C ASP A 630 21.84 6.03 34.24
N ALA A 631 22.56 5.89 35.35
CA ALA A 631 24.01 5.73 35.33
C ALA A 631 24.45 4.43 34.64
N GLY A 632 23.68 3.34 34.79
CA GLY A 632 23.93 2.06 34.13
C GLY A 632 23.79 2.17 32.61
N ILE A 633 22.73 2.84 32.14
CA ILE A 633 22.53 3.16 30.72
C ILE A 633 23.73 3.95 30.18
N MET A 634 24.17 4.98 30.91
CA MET A 634 25.29 5.83 30.50
C MET A 634 26.65 5.11 30.49
N LEU A 635 26.90 4.20 31.43
CA LEU A 635 28.07 3.33 31.40
C LEU A 635 28.07 2.42 30.16
N GLY A 636 26.90 1.85 29.81
CA GLY A 636 26.73 1.08 28.59
C GLY A 636 26.95 1.90 27.31
N ILE A 637 26.44 3.13 27.27
CA ILE A 637 26.63 4.08 26.16
C ILE A 637 28.12 4.44 25.99
N THR A 638 28.79 4.84 27.08
CA THR A 638 30.19 5.28 27.04
C THR A 638 31.13 4.13 26.64
N SER A 639 30.89 2.92 27.13
CA SER A 639 31.61 1.70 26.71
C SER A 639 31.46 1.44 25.21
N ARG A 640 30.23 1.46 24.68
CA ARG A 640 29.96 1.30 23.24
C ARG A 640 30.63 2.39 22.39
N ARG A 641 30.56 3.65 22.82
CA ARG A 641 31.22 4.78 22.14
C ARG A 641 32.75 4.63 22.11
N ARG A 642 33.37 4.21 23.23
CA ARG A 642 34.82 3.92 23.30
C ARG A 642 35.21 2.81 22.32
N LYS A 643 34.47 1.69 22.31
CA LYS A 643 34.67 0.59 21.35
C LYS A 643 34.52 1.06 19.90
N ALA A 644 33.50 1.87 19.59
CA ALA A 644 33.28 2.41 18.25
C ALA A 644 34.39 3.37 17.80
N LYS A 645 34.90 4.23 18.70
CA LYS A 645 36.03 5.13 18.44
C LYS A 645 37.30 4.33 18.18
N LEU A 646 37.57 3.30 18.99
CA LEU A 646 38.70 2.38 18.80
C LEU A 646 38.60 1.64 17.45
N ARG A 647 37.43 1.09 17.11
CA ARG A 647 37.18 0.44 15.81
C ARG A 647 37.40 1.41 14.63
N ARG A 648 36.97 2.68 14.73
CA ARG A 648 37.22 3.69 13.69
C ARG A 648 38.71 4.04 13.57
N ALA A 649 39.41 4.24 14.68
CA ALA A 649 40.86 4.48 14.69
C ALA A 649 41.63 3.31 14.08
N LEU A 650 41.30 2.07 14.47
CA LEU A 650 41.89 0.85 13.89
C LEU A 650 41.60 0.72 12.39
N ARG A 651 40.41 1.11 11.91
CA ARG A 651 40.10 1.13 10.46
C ARG A 651 40.84 2.23 9.72
N ALA A 652 41.00 3.41 10.31
CA ALA A 652 41.71 4.54 9.71
C ALA A 652 43.21 4.24 9.57
N VAL A 653 43.81 3.62 10.58
CA VAL A 653 45.25 3.25 10.59
C VAL A 653 45.49 1.94 9.82
N GLY A 654 44.66 0.92 10.05
CA GLY A 654 44.83 -0.41 9.45
C GLY A 654 44.32 -0.52 8.01
N GLY A 655 43.36 0.30 7.59
CA GLY A 655 42.79 0.28 6.24
C GLY A 655 43.83 0.50 5.13
N PRO A 656 44.68 1.54 5.22
CA PRO A 656 45.78 1.77 4.29
C PRO A 656 46.84 0.66 4.31
N ILE A 657 47.18 0.14 5.49
CA ILE A 657 48.19 -0.93 5.67
C ILE A 657 47.68 -2.24 5.06
N VAL A 658 46.43 -2.64 5.34
CA VAL A 658 45.81 -3.86 4.81
C VAL A 658 45.64 -3.79 3.29
N ARG A 659 45.39 -2.60 2.71
CA ARG A 659 45.33 -2.44 1.25
C ARG A 659 46.68 -2.70 0.56
N ARG A 660 47.80 -2.43 1.24
CA ARG A 660 49.17 -2.67 0.74
C ARG A 660 49.64 -4.13 0.86
N LEU A 661 48.90 -5.00 1.57
CA LEU A 661 49.25 -6.42 1.69
C LEU A 661 48.84 -7.24 0.46
N PRO A 662 49.56 -8.33 0.11
CA PRO A 662 49.15 -9.31 -0.89
C PRO A 662 47.79 -9.95 -0.57
N ALA A 663 47.02 -10.35 -1.59
CA ALA A 663 45.64 -10.82 -1.45
C ALA A 663 45.44 -11.95 -0.42
N LYS A 664 46.36 -12.93 -0.37
CA LYS A 664 46.35 -14.03 0.62
C LYS A 664 46.54 -13.52 2.07
N SER A 665 47.33 -12.47 2.27
CA SER A 665 47.62 -11.86 3.57
C SER A 665 46.50 -10.93 4.05
N ARG A 666 45.74 -10.30 3.13
CA ARG A 666 44.56 -9.48 3.48
C ARG A 666 43.48 -10.29 4.20
N LYS A 667 43.25 -11.54 3.78
CA LYS A 667 42.24 -12.43 4.38
C LYS A 667 42.62 -12.82 5.81
N ARG A 668 43.90 -13.08 6.09
CA ARG A 668 44.43 -13.33 7.45
C ARG A 668 44.36 -12.07 8.32
N ALA A 669 44.79 -10.91 7.82
CA ALA A 669 44.73 -9.65 8.56
C ALA A 669 43.30 -9.24 8.93
N ARG A 670 42.33 -9.42 8.02
CA ARG A 670 40.90 -9.19 8.29
C ARG A 670 40.34 -10.13 9.37
N ARG A 671 40.72 -11.42 9.36
CA ARG A 671 40.32 -12.38 10.41
C ARG A 671 40.93 -12.05 11.77
N LEU A 672 42.19 -11.62 11.81
CA LEU A 672 42.85 -11.19 13.06
C LEU A 672 42.17 -9.93 13.63
N ALA A 673 41.92 -8.93 12.79
CA ALA A 673 41.22 -7.70 13.19
C ALA A 673 39.79 -7.97 13.70
N ALA A 674 39.08 -8.93 13.12
CA ALA A 674 37.76 -9.34 13.61
C ALA A 674 37.82 -9.94 15.04
N ARG A 675 38.87 -10.73 15.36
CA ARG A 675 39.10 -11.26 16.72
C ARG A 675 39.44 -10.18 17.75
N PHE A 676 40.19 -9.15 17.39
CA PHE A 676 40.53 -8.04 18.29
C PHE A 676 39.41 -7.02 18.48
N THR A 677 38.40 -7.03 17.61
CA THR A 677 37.29 -6.06 17.64
C THR A 677 35.96 -6.66 18.09
N GLY A 678 35.91 -7.98 18.37
CA GLY A 678 34.73 -8.71 18.86
C GLY A 678 34.19 -8.16 20.16
#